data_AF-A0A1Q6JUU8-F1
#
_entry.id   AF-A0A1Q6JUU8-F1
#
_cell.length_a   1.000
_cell.length_b   1.000
_cell.length_c   1.000
_cell.angle_alpha   90.00
_cell.angle_beta   90.00
_cell.angle_gamma   90.00
#
_symmetry.space_group_name_H-M   'P 1'
#
loop_
_entity.id
_entity.type
_entity.pdbx_description
1 polymer ?
#
loop_
_entity_poly.entity_id
_entity_poly.type
_entity_poly.pdbx_seq_one_letter_code
_entity_poly.pdbx_strand_id
1 'polypeptide(L)'
;MTNYFNNDIIDKLAKKPVREKERGRKMEQEENILGKEKIGKLIRKFSIPCIISMLVNSLYNIVDQIFIGQGVGYLGNGATNVVFPLVMIGLAFSLMFGDGASAYLSLKLGEKKKKEAETGIGNGIMLSTIVSILFCVITLIFLPQFLKIFGCTENLKSYAMAYGSIIAIGFPFSMIGTTLNSIIRADGSPKYSMFSMVAGAILNTILDPIFIFVFHKGVEGAAIATVISQILTFILNVAYVKKFKSIELTKQSLKLKANVCKKIVMLGISSFITQMSIVCVMTAENNLLGKYGADSKYGAEIPITVLGIVMKINQILNSIIIGIAAGSQPILGYNYGAKKYDRVKKTLKIVLGSSVVISAIAFILFQTIPDKLILIFGSGDENYMEFACLAFRTYLLLCIFNGVQIPSGIFFQAIGKSTKSAILSLSRQIVILIPSMIILSHIYGIMGVLSAGPVADGLAFILAVVLLAKEIRSLKEGKSGEEKISNIKTIEEKNLSTPVIITIAREYGSGGRYIGKLVAEKLGIKLYDKNFIEKMAEDTGLSEEYIEENEQKRNVLDVFNNGYYSGLNNADELFIKESEFIKKVAGEESCIIVGRCADFILKDNKNTIKIFINNSMENKVKRATEFYHMNKEKAEKEISIINKLRANHYKYYTEKDWKEPSNYDICINSDAIGIDNAVNLICDIVNKKIVNI
;
A
#
# COMPACT_ATOMS: atom_id res chain seq x y z
N MET A 1 -42.09 8.41 -57.09
CA MET A 1 -42.10 7.69 -55.80
C MET A 1 -41.21 6.46 -55.99
N THR A 2 -40.05 6.27 -55.35
CA THR A 2 -39.59 6.79 -54.06
C THR A 2 -38.06 6.82 -54.09
N ASN A 3 -37.52 8.02 -54.32
CA ASN A 3 -36.12 8.41 -54.15
C ASN A 3 -36.00 9.14 -52.80
N TYR A 4 -36.18 8.44 -51.68
CA TYR A 4 -35.97 8.99 -50.34
C TYR A 4 -35.72 7.79 -49.41
N PHE A 5 -34.78 7.93 -48.47
CA PHE A 5 -34.25 6.88 -47.57
C PHE A 5 -33.06 6.06 -48.09
N ASN A 6 -31.88 6.69 -48.19
CA ASN A 6 -30.66 5.98 -47.73
C ASN A 6 -29.42 6.83 -47.41
N ASN A 7 -29.45 8.16 -47.56
CA ASN A 7 -28.28 8.98 -47.21
C ASN A 7 -28.19 9.37 -45.71
N ASP A 8 -29.30 9.40 -44.97
CA ASP A 8 -29.28 9.79 -43.54
C ASP A 8 -28.72 8.73 -42.58
N ILE A 9 -28.75 7.45 -42.97
CA ILE A 9 -28.25 6.35 -42.13
C ILE A 9 -26.73 6.22 -42.28
N ILE A 10 -26.21 6.37 -43.50
CA ILE A 10 -24.77 6.36 -43.76
C ILE A 10 -24.09 7.57 -43.11
N ASP A 11 -24.74 8.74 -43.13
CA ASP A 11 -24.20 9.97 -42.53
C ASP A 11 -24.28 9.96 -40.98
N LYS A 12 -25.27 9.27 -40.39
CA LYS A 12 -25.34 9.01 -38.93
C LYS A 12 -24.33 7.96 -38.46
N LEU A 13 -23.96 7.00 -39.31
CA LEU A 13 -22.94 5.98 -38.99
C LEU A 13 -21.51 6.52 -39.16
N ALA A 14 -21.28 7.45 -40.10
CA ALA A 14 -19.99 8.11 -40.29
C ALA A 14 -19.66 9.18 -39.21
N LYS A 15 -20.68 9.78 -38.57
CA LYS A 15 -20.49 10.81 -37.51
C LYS A 15 -20.29 10.25 -36.09
N LYS A 16 -20.58 8.96 -35.85
CA LYS A 16 -20.31 8.29 -34.56
C LYS A 16 -18.81 8.21 -34.20
N PRO A 17 -17.90 7.76 -35.09
CA PRO A 17 -16.47 7.70 -34.77
C PRO A 17 -15.82 9.09 -34.65
N VAL A 18 -16.40 10.13 -35.26
CA VAL A 18 -15.90 11.51 -35.15
C VAL A 18 -16.31 12.15 -33.82
N ARG A 19 -17.55 11.97 -33.36
CA ARG A 19 -17.98 12.44 -32.02
C ARG A 19 -17.29 11.69 -30.87
N GLU A 20 -17.00 10.39 -31.03
CA GLU A 20 -16.20 9.62 -30.05
C GLU A 20 -14.73 10.04 -30.07
N LYS A 21 -14.13 10.32 -31.23
CA LYS A 21 -12.78 10.91 -31.33
C LYS A 21 -12.72 12.33 -30.78
N GLU A 22 -13.74 13.15 -30.95
CA GLU A 22 -13.82 14.50 -30.38
C GLU A 22 -14.05 14.49 -28.87
N ARG A 23 -14.82 13.53 -28.33
CA ARG A 23 -14.94 13.31 -26.87
C ARG A 23 -13.63 12.79 -26.27
N GLY A 24 -12.96 11.87 -26.96
CA GLY A 24 -11.63 11.39 -26.60
C GLY A 24 -10.58 12.50 -26.62
N ARG A 25 -10.56 13.34 -27.67
CA ARG A 25 -9.67 14.50 -27.80
C ARG A 25 -9.98 15.63 -26.80
N LYS A 26 -11.26 15.91 -26.49
CA LYS A 26 -11.63 16.87 -25.44
C LYS A 26 -11.22 16.39 -24.05
N MET A 27 -11.26 15.09 -23.77
CA MET A 27 -10.76 14.51 -22.51
C MET A 27 -9.23 14.48 -22.42
N GLU A 28 -8.50 14.45 -23.55
CA GLU A 28 -7.03 14.54 -23.56
C GLU A 28 -6.50 15.94 -23.17
N GLN A 29 -7.32 16.99 -23.25
CA GLN A 29 -6.91 18.38 -22.95
C GLN A 29 -7.36 18.92 -21.58
N GLU A 30 -8.33 18.30 -20.90
CA GLU A 30 -8.68 18.69 -19.51
C GLU A 30 -7.81 17.93 -18.51
N GLU A 31 -6.73 18.56 -18.04
CA GLU A 31 -5.96 18.08 -16.89
C GLU A 31 -6.89 17.74 -15.71
N ASN A 32 -6.77 16.52 -15.17
CA ASN A 32 -7.62 16.01 -14.10
C ASN A 32 -7.66 17.00 -12.90
N ILE A 33 -8.87 17.30 -12.41
CA ILE A 33 -9.12 18.27 -11.33
C ILE A 33 -8.24 18.03 -10.09
N LEU A 34 -7.85 16.78 -9.82
CA LEU A 34 -7.02 16.37 -8.70
C LEU A 34 -5.62 17.03 -8.75
N GLY A 35 -5.11 17.32 -9.95
CA GLY A 35 -3.79 17.91 -10.19
C GLY A 35 -3.74 19.44 -10.21
N LYS A 36 -4.88 20.13 -10.31
CA LYS A 36 -4.95 21.60 -10.54
C LYS A 36 -5.72 22.36 -9.46
N GLU A 37 -6.87 21.84 -9.03
CA GLU A 37 -7.75 22.53 -8.10
C GLU A 37 -7.09 22.79 -6.73
N LYS A 38 -7.53 23.82 -6.01
CA LYS A 38 -7.00 24.14 -4.67
C LYS A 38 -7.23 22.98 -3.70
N ILE A 39 -6.17 22.55 -3.00
CA ILE A 39 -6.19 21.38 -2.10
C ILE A 39 -7.33 21.46 -1.06
N GLY A 40 -7.55 22.62 -0.43
CA GLY A 40 -8.64 22.77 0.55
C GLY A 40 -10.04 22.52 -0.06
N LYS A 41 -10.26 22.97 -1.30
CA LYS A 41 -11.52 22.74 -2.02
C LYS A 41 -11.67 21.27 -2.41
N LEU A 42 -10.58 20.60 -2.81
CA LEU A 42 -10.57 19.16 -3.07
C LEU A 42 -10.88 18.36 -1.81
N ILE A 43 -10.19 18.63 -0.69
CA ILE A 43 -10.44 17.94 0.59
C ILE A 43 -11.89 18.11 1.00
N ARG A 44 -12.45 19.33 0.97
CA ARG A 44 -13.87 19.54 1.28
C ARG A 44 -14.81 18.75 0.37
N LYS A 45 -14.51 18.72 -0.94
CA LYS A 45 -15.32 18.03 -1.95
C LYS A 45 -15.30 16.51 -1.79
N PHE A 46 -14.20 15.93 -1.29
CA PHE A 46 -14.03 14.49 -1.17
C PHE A 46 -14.23 13.97 0.25
N SER A 47 -13.63 14.59 1.26
CA SER A 47 -13.68 14.14 2.65
C SER A 47 -15.06 14.30 3.28
N ILE A 48 -15.80 15.40 3.05
CA ILE A 48 -17.14 15.58 3.66
C ILE A 48 -18.10 14.45 3.27
N PRO A 49 -18.28 14.11 1.98
CA PRO A 49 -19.13 12.98 1.62
C PRO A 49 -18.67 11.66 2.24
N CYS A 50 -17.35 11.43 2.33
CA CYS A 50 -16.82 10.22 2.94
C CYS A 50 -17.12 10.13 4.44
N ILE A 51 -16.97 11.24 5.17
CA ILE A 51 -17.31 11.33 6.60
C ILE A 51 -18.79 10.99 6.79
N ILE A 52 -19.68 11.57 5.98
CA ILE A 52 -21.13 11.28 6.05
C ILE A 52 -21.39 9.80 5.79
N SER A 53 -20.77 9.20 4.76
CA SER A 53 -20.90 7.76 4.49
C SER A 53 -20.50 6.90 5.68
N MET A 54 -19.35 7.18 6.29
CA MET A 54 -18.83 6.36 7.40
C MET A 54 -19.63 6.55 8.69
N LEU A 55 -20.08 7.78 8.97
CA LEU A 55 -20.95 8.07 10.11
C LEU A 55 -22.31 7.40 9.97
N VAL A 56 -22.97 7.54 8.82
CA VAL A 56 -24.25 6.89 8.55
C VAL A 56 -24.09 5.37 8.68
N ASN A 57 -22.98 4.81 8.17
CA ASN A 57 -22.68 3.41 8.33
C ASN A 57 -22.59 2.97 9.80
N SER A 58 -21.85 3.71 10.63
CA SER A 58 -21.76 3.41 12.06
C SER A 58 -23.09 3.54 12.79
N LEU A 59 -23.91 4.54 12.44
CA LEU A 59 -25.18 4.81 13.11
C LEU A 59 -26.26 3.77 12.77
N TYR A 60 -26.42 3.37 11.50
CA TYR A 60 -27.47 2.39 11.17
C TYR A 60 -27.17 1.02 11.77
N ASN A 61 -25.90 0.62 11.90
CA ASN A 61 -25.53 -0.63 12.58
C ASN A 61 -25.97 -0.62 14.06
N ILE A 62 -25.99 0.55 14.71
CA ILE A 62 -26.53 0.68 16.08
C ILE A 62 -28.06 0.54 16.06
N VAL A 63 -28.73 1.18 15.10
CA VAL A 63 -30.19 1.15 14.96
C VAL A 63 -30.72 -0.25 14.67
N ASP A 64 -30.07 -1.01 13.78
CA ASP A 64 -30.43 -2.40 13.46
C ASP A 64 -30.41 -3.27 14.73
N GLN A 65 -29.35 -3.13 15.54
CA GLN A 65 -29.20 -3.90 16.78
C GLN A 65 -30.21 -3.49 17.87
N ILE A 66 -30.71 -2.24 17.85
CA ILE A 66 -31.82 -1.80 18.71
C ILE A 66 -33.13 -2.50 18.30
N PHE A 67 -33.46 -2.51 17.01
CA PHE A 67 -34.71 -3.14 16.53
C PHE A 67 -34.72 -4.64 16.76
N ILE A 68 -33.60 -5.34 16.52
CA ILE A 68 -33.49 -6.78 16.81
C ILE A 68 -33.66 -7.05 18.30
N GLY A 69 -33.04 -6.22 19.15
CA GLY A 69 -33.19 -6.31 20.60
C GLY A 69 -34.63 -6.12 21.07
N GLN A 70 -35.37 -5.17 20.48
CA GLN A 70 -36.77 -4.93 20.81
C GLN A 70 -37.73 -6.00 20.25
N GLY A 71 -37.44 -6.54 19.06
CA GLY A 71 -38.33 -7.50 18.39
C GLY A 71 -38.15 -8.95 18.81
N VAL A 72 -36.92 -9.37 19.11
CA VAL A 72 -36.59 -10.77 19.43
C VAL A 72 -36.02 -10.92 20.84
N GLY A 73 -35.54 -9.84 21.44
CA GLY A 73 -34.84 -9.88 22.72
C GLY A 73 -33.36 -10.23 22.57
N TYR A 74 -32.71 -10.48 23.71
CA TYR A 74 -31.26 -10.67 23.77
C TYR A 74 -30.74 -11.86 22.94
N LEU A 75 -31.56 -12.90 22.69
CA LEU A 75 -31.21 -14.04 21.84
C LEU A 75 -30.98 -13.61 20.38
N GLY A 76 -31.78 -12.68 19.88
CA GLY A 76 -31.61 -12.14 18.52
C GLY A 76 -30.30 -11.36 18.37
N ASN A 77 -29.97 -10.53 19.37
CA ASN A 77 -28.71 -9.80 19.40
C ASN A 77 -27.49 -10.73 19.59
N GLY A 78 -27.63 -11.79 20.38
CA GLY A 78 -26.59 -12.82 20.51
C GLY A 78 -26.31 -13.50 19.17
N ALA A 79 -27.36 -13.82 18.42
CA ALA A 79 -27.23 -14.46 17.11
C ALA A 79 -26.51 -13.57 16.07
N THR A 80 -26.84 -12.29 16.00
CA THR A 80 -26.16 -11.36 15.07
C THR A 80 -24.69 -11.15 15.44
N ASN A 81 -24.37 -11.07 16.73
CA ASN A 81 -23.00 -10.94 17.21
C ASN A 81 -22.12 -12.15 16.84
N VAL A 82 -22.65 -13.37 16.92
CA VAL A 82 -21.91 -14.59 16.55
C VAL A 82 -21.69 -14.69 15.04
N VAL A 83 -22.58 -14.12 14.23
CA VAL A 83 -22.43 -14.03 12.76
C VAL A 83 -21.49 -12.90 12.35
N PHE A 84 -21.33 -11.86 13.17
CA PHE A 84 -20.57 -10.65 12.86
C PHE A 84 -19.12 -10.87 12.37
N PRO A 85 -18.35 -11.85 12.90
CA PRO A 85 -17.02 -12.17 12.34
C PRO A 85 -17.04 -12.51 10.84
N LEU A 86 -18.09 -13.19 10.34
CA LEU A 86 -18.24 -13.48 8.91
C LEU A 86 -18.42 -12.20 8.09
N VAL A 87 -19.21 -11.25 8.60
CA VAL A 87 -19.40 -9.93 7.98
C VAL A 87 -18.07 -9.18 7.91
N MET A 88 -17.26 -9.25 8.97
CA MET A 88 -15.94 -8.62 9.02
C MET A 88 -14.95 -9.23 8.02
N ILE A 89 -14.96 -10.55 7.83
CA ILE A 89 -14.15 -11.21 6.80
C ILE A 89 -14.58 -10.74 5.40
N GLY A 90 -15.89 -10.68 5.13
CA GLY A 90 -16.41 -10.14 3.88
C GLY A 90 -15.98 -8.68 3.64
N LEU A 91 -16.03 -7.84 4.68
CA LEU A 91 -15.58 -6.45 4.63
C LEU A 91 -14.06 -6.34 4.41
N ALA A 92 -13.27 -7.23 5.02
CA ALA A 92 -11.81 -7.28 4.85
C ALA A 92 -11.43 -7.49 3.38
N PHE A 93 -12.04 -8.46 2.70
CA PHE A 93 -11.84 -8.69 1.27
C PHE A 93 -12.34 -7.52 0.42
N SER A 94 -13.50 -6.96 0.76
CA SER A 94 -14.09 -5.83 0.03
C SER A 94 -13.18 -4.60 0.04
N LEU A 95 -12.65 -4.24 1.21
CA LEU A 95 -11.73 -3.11 1.34
C LEU A 95 -10.37 -3.41 0.70
N MET A 96 -9.90 -4.66 0.75
CA MET A 96 -8.67 -5.07 0.06
C MET A 96 -8.76 -4.80 -1.45
N PHE A 97 -9.85 -5.22 -2.09
CA PHE A 97 -10.01 -4.99 -3.53
C PHE A 97 -10.39 -3.54 -3.83
N GLY A 98 -11.29 -2.94 -3.04
CA GLY A 98 -11.78 -1.57 -3.23
C GLY A 98 -10.68 -0.52 -3.05
N ASP A 99 -9.99 -0.52 -1.91
CA ASP A 99 -8.95 0.46 -1.61
C ASP A 99 -7.71 0.21 -2.47
N GLY A 100 -7.40 -1.06 -2.75
CA GLY A 100 -6.33 -1.45 -3.65
C GLY A 100 -6.55 -0.94 -5.08
N ALA A 101 -7.75 -1.16 -5.64
CA ALA A 101 -8.11 -0.67 -6.97
C ALA A 101 -8.18 0.87 -7.00
N SER A 102 -8.62 1.50 -5.92
CA SER A 102 -8.70 2.97 -5.78
C SER A 102 -7.33 3.64 -5.75
N ALA A 103 -6.38 3.08 -4.98
CA ALA A 103 -4.99 3.51 -4.98
C ALA A 103 -4.38 3.31 -6.38
N TYR A 104 -4.61 2.15 -6.99
CA TYR A 104 -4.11 1.83 -8.32
C TYR A 104 -4.62 2.79 -9.41
N LEU A 105 -5.92 3.08 -9.41
CA LEU A 105 -6.53 4.06 -10.30
C LEU A 105 -5.88 5.44 -10.13
N SER A 106 -5.81 5.94 -8.91
CA SER A 106 -5.33 7.30 -8.62
C SER A 106 -3.88 7.50 -9.06
N LEU A 107 -3.02 6.55 -8.70
CA LEU A 107 -1.60 6.57 -9.05
C LEU A 107 -1.39 6.42 -10.57
N LYS A 108 -2.08 5.50 -11.26
CA LYS A 108 -1.98 5.33 -12.72
C LYS A 108 -2.51 6.53 -13.51
N LEU A 109 -3.56 7.18 -13.03
CA LEU A 109 -4.04 8.43 -13.61
C LEU A 109 -3.02 9.56 -13.43
N GLY A 110 -2.33 9.61 -12.27
CA GLY A 110 -1.22 10.53 -12.02
C GLY A 110 -0.04 10.29 -12.97
N GLU A 111 0.29 9.02 -13.23
CA GLU A 111 1.31 8.59 -14.20
C GLU A 111 0.90 8.76 -15.67
N LYS A 112 -0.31 9.28 -15.95
CA LYS A 112 -0.91 9.37 -17.30
C LYS A 112 -1.10 8.00 -18.00
N LYS A 113 -1.13 6.90 -17.26
CA LYS A 113 -1.31 5.52 -17.77
C LYS A 113 -2.77 5.06 -17.68
N LYS A 114 -3.67 5.75 -18.39
CA LYS A 114 -5.14 5.54 -18.31
C LYS A 114 -5.58 4.09 -18.63
N LYS A 115 -5.04 3.47 -19.68
CA LYS A 115 -5.36 2.07 -20.05
C LYS A 115 -4.96 1.06 -18.98
N GLU A 116 -3.84 1.29 -18.30
CA GLU A 116 -3.45 0.46 -17.17
C GLU A 116 -4.44 0.64 -16.01
N ALA A 117 -4.84 1.89 -15.74
CA ALA A 117 -5.84 2.20 -14.71
C ALA A 117 -7.19 1.50 -14.96
N GLU A 118 -7.68 1.51 -16.20
CA GLU A 118 -8.87 0.77 -16.64
C GLU A 118 -8.76 -0.73 -16.38
N THR A 119 -7.62 -1.32 -16.74
CA THR A 119 -7.34 -2.75 -16.49
C THR A 119 -7.35 -3.03 -14.98
N GLY A 120 -6.74 -2.16 -14.18
CA GLY A 120 -6.72 -2.28 -12.72
C GLY A 120 -8.11 -2.27 -12.10
N ILE A 121 -8.96 -1.32 -12.49
CA ILE A 121 -10.34 -1.27 -12.00
C ILE A 121 -11.12 -2.52 -12.39
N GLY A 122 -11.04 -2.95 -13.67
CA GLY A 122 -11.73 -4.15 -14.12
C GLY A 122 -11.27 -5.42 -13.38
N ASN A 123 -9.96 -5.54 -13.10
CA ASN A 123 -9.39 -6.66 -12.34
C ASN A 123 -9.83 -6.62 -10.88
N GLY A 124 -9.87 -5.45 -10.24
CA GLY A 124 -10.34 -5.30 -8.85
C GLY A 124 -11.82 -5.67 -8.68
N ILE A 125 -12.67 -5.25 -9.62
CA ILE A 125 -14.09 -5.64 -9.65
C ILE A 125 -14.21 -7.16 -9.83
N MET A 126 -13.47 -7.75 -10.78
CA MET A 126 -13.55 -9.20 -11.03
C MET A 126 -13.03 -10.05 -9.87
N LEU A 127 -11.95 -9.62 -9.21
CA LEU A 127 -11.47 -10.27 -7.98
C LEU A 127 -12.54 -10.23 -6.89
N SER A 128 -13.15 -9.06 -6.66
CA SER A 128 -14.24 -8.92 -5.68
C SER A 128 -15.42 -9.82 -6.04
N THR A 129 -15.81 -9.90 -7.31
CA THR A 129 -16.92 -10.77 -7.75
C THR A 129 -16.60 -12.24 -7.48
N ILE A 130 -15.45 -12.74 -7.94
CA ILE A 130 -15.07 -14.15 -7.77
C ILE A 130 -14.97 -14.52 -6.27
N VAL A 131 -14.27 -13.70 -5.49
CA VAL A 131 -14.06 -13.98 -4.06
C VAL A 131 -15.37 -13.87 -3.30
N SER A 132 -16.25 -12.93 -3.64
CA SER A 132 -17.55 -12.79 -2.95
C SER A 132 -18.49 -13.96 -3.20
N ILE A 133 -18.54 -14.49 -4.42
CA ILE A 133 -19.33 -15.69 -4.75
C ILE A 133 -18.74 -16.91 -4.04
N LEU A 134 -17.42 -17.10 -4.10
CA LEU A 134 -16.76 -18.20 -3.41
C LEU A 134 -16.99 -18.12 -1.90
N PHE A 135 -16.88 -16.92 -1.32
CA PHE A 135 -17.09 -16.70 0.11
C PHE A 135 -18.54 -16.94 0.54
N CYS A 136 -19.52 -16.56 -0.28
CA CYS A 136 -20.93 -16.90 -0.09
C CYS A 136 -21.14 -18.42 -0.05
N VAL A 137 -20.65 -19.14 -1.07
CA VAL A 137 -20.78 -20.62 -1.15
C VAL A 137 -20.10 -21.31 0.03
N ILE A 138 -18.86 -20.93 0.35
CA ILE A 138 -18.11 -21.47 1.49
C ILE A 138 -18.86 -21.19 2.79
N THR A 139 -19.36 -19.97 2.97
CA THR A 139 -20.10 -19.62 4.19
C THR A 139 -21.36 -20.46 4.31
N LEU A 140 -22.16 -20.60 3.25
CA LEU A 140 -23.40 -21.39 3.32
C LEU A 140 -23.14 -22.88 3.63
N ILE A 141 -22.09 -23.47 3.06
CA ILE A 141 -21.73 -24.89 3.29
C ILE A 141 -21.22 -25.09 4.71
N PHE A 142 -20.36 -24.19 5.19
CA PHE A 142 -19.66 -24.33 6.47
C PHE A 142 -20.25 -23.46 7.59
N LEU A 143 -21.45 -22.89 7.40
CA LEU A 143 -22.07 -21.97 8.36
C LEU A 143 -22.14 -22.56 9.77
N PRO A 144 -22.63 -23.81 9.97
CA PRO A 144 -22.67 -24.40 11.32
C PRO A 144 -21.29 -24.48 11.98
N GLN A 145 -20.25 -24.80 11.21
CA GLN A 145 -18.87 -24.92 11.68
C GLN A 145 -18.29 -23.55 12.02
N PHE A 146 -18.51 -22.54 11.16
CA PHE A 146 -18.12 -21.17 11.45
C PHE A 146 -18.81 -20.64 12.70
N LEU A 147 -20.12 -20.83 12.83
CA LEU A 147 -20.86 -20.45 14.02
C LEU A 147 -20.29 -21.12 15.27
N LYS A 148 -19.98 -22.42 15.21
CA LYS A 148 -19.33 -23.13 16.32
C LYS A 148 -17.95 -22.55 16.67
N ILE A 149 -17.12 -22.25 15.67
CA ILE A 149 -15.79 -21.63 15.86
C ILE A 149 -15.94 -20.24 16.49
N PHE A 150 -16.96 -19.48 16.10
CA PHE A 150 -17.25 -18.15 16.63
C PHE A 150 -18.04 -18.16 17.95
N GLY A 151 -18.23 -19.33 18.57
CA GLY A 151 -18.80 -19.45 19.92
C GLY A 151 -20.33 -19.51 19.98
N CYS A 152 -21.01 -19.97 18.92
CA CYS A 152 -22.46 -20.15 18.92
C CYS A 152 -22.88 -21.23 19.92
N THR A 153 -23.74 -20.86 20.88
CA THR A 153 -24.37 -21.80 21.81
C THR A 153 -25.60 -22.45 21.18
N GLU A 154 -26.06 -23.59 21.72
CA GLU A 154 -27.26 -24.28 21.19
C GLU A 154 -28.52 -23.39 21.22
N ASN A 155 -28.64 -22.49 22.20
CA ASN A 155 -29.77 -21.55 22.30
C ASN A 155 -29.76 -20.45 21.21
N LEU A 156 -28.58 -20.09 20.70
CA LEU A 156 -28.42 -19.10 19.63
C LEU A 156 -28.43 -19.72 18.25
N LYS A 157 -28.15 -21.02 18.15
CA LYS A 157 -27.90 -21.74 16.91
C LYS A 157 -29.01 -21.58 15.89
N SER A 158 -30.28 -21.70 16.32
CA SER A 158 -31.42 -21.54 15.40
C SER A 158 -31.48 -20.13 14.81
N TYR A 159 -31.42 -19.09 15.65
CA TYR A 159 -31.41 -17.69 15.22
C TYR A 159 -30.17 -17.32 14.39
N ALA A 160 -29.00 -17.82 14.78
CA ALA A 160 -27.73 -17.53 14.10
C ALA A 160 -27.65 -18.23 12.74
N MET A 161 -28.19 -19.45 12.62
CA MET A 161 -28.32 -20.13 11.32
C MET A 161 -29.28 -19.38 10.40
N ALA A 162 -30.44 -18.95 10.92
CA ALA A 162 -31.43 -18.21 10.14
C ALA A 162 -30.88 -16.86 9.67
N TYR A 163 -30.30 -16.06 10.57
CA TYR A 163 -29.67 -14.78 10.23
C TYR A 163 -28.47 -14.96 9.29
N GLY A 164 -27.54 -15.85 9.66
CA GLY A 164 -26.26 -16.04 8.96
C GLY A 164 -26.43 -16.57 7.55
N SER A 165 -27.41 -17.46 7.31
CA SER A 165 -27.68 -17.97 5.96
C SER A 165 -28.21 -16.88 5.02
N ILE A 166 -29.10 -16.02 5.50
CA ILE A 166 -29.63 -14.88 4.74
C ILE A 166 -28.51 -13.87 4.47
N ILE A 167 -27.72 -13.50 5.48
CA ILE A 167 -26.58 -12.59 5.33
C ILE A 167 -25.54 -13.15 4.33
N ALA A 168 -25.28 -14.45 4.35
CA ALA A 168 -24.34 -15.08 3.43
C ALA A 168 -24.75 -14.91 1.95
N ILE A 169 -26.05 -15.01 1.66
CA ILE A 169 -26.61 -14.72 0.33
C ILE A 169 -26.37 -13.26 -0.08
N GLY A 170 -26.29 -12.35 0.89
CA GLY A 170 -25.97 -10.94 0.71
C GLY A 170 -24.51 -10.62 0.38
N PHE A 171 -23.56 -11.54 0.63
CA PHE A 171 -22.13 -11.26 0.45
C PHE A 171 -21.73 -10.82 -0.96
N PRO A 172 -22.21 -11.42 -2.05
CA PRO A 172 -21.89 -10.93 -3.39
C PRO A 172 -22.27 -9.46 -3.60
N PHE A 173 -23.44 -9.04 -3.11
CA PHE A 173 -23.93 -7.67 -3.28
C PHE A 173 -23.19 -6.68 -2.38
N SER A 174 -23.03 -7.00 -1.09
CA SER A 174 -22.31 -6.13 -0.15
C SER A 174 -20.84 -5.97 -0.51
N MET A 175 -20.15 -7.05 -0.89
CA MET A 175 -18.73 -7.01 -1.17
C MET A 175 -18.43 -6.26 -2.47
N ILE A 176 -19.13 -6.61 -3.56
CA ILE A 176 -18.96 -5.90 -4.84
C ILE A 176 -19.41 -4.45 -4.69
N GLY A 177 -20.51 -4.20 -3.98
CA GLY A 177 -21.03 -2.87 -3.69
C GLY A 177 -20.00 -2.01 -2.96
N THR A 178 -19.35 -2.53 -1.93
CA THR A 178 -18.32 -1.84 -1.15
C THR A 178 -17.06 -1.59 -1.99
N THR A 179 -16.59 -2.58 -2.75
CA THR A 179 -15.46 -2.45 -3.67
C THR A 179 -15.69 -1.32 -4.68
N LEU A 180 -16.85 -1.33 -5.35
CA LEU A 180 -17.22 -0.28 -6.29
C LEU A 180 -17.33 1.07 -5.59
N ASN A 181 -17.86 1.13 -4.36
CA ASN A 181 -18.00 2.39 -3.65
C ASN A 181 -16.64 3.08 -3.45
N SER A 182 -15.58 2.34 -3.07
CA SER A 182 -14.21 2.87 -3.01
C SER A 182 -13.75 3.40 -4.37
N ILE A 183 -13.96 2.64 -5.44
CA ILE A 183 -13.55 3.01 -6.81
C ILE A 183 -14.27 4.27 -7.30
N ILE A 184 -15.57 4.43 -7.01
CA ILE A 184 -16.38 5.61 -7.37
C ILE A 184 -15.81 6.89 -6.73
N ARG A 185 -15.33 6.79 -5.49
CA ARG A 185 -14.65 7.91 -4.82
C ARG A 185 -13.35 8.26 -5.55
N ALA A 186 -12.55 7.26 -5.89
CA ALA A 186 -11.29 7.44 -6.60
C ALA A 186 -11.46 7.98 -8.03
N ASP A 187 -12.55 7.64 -8.72
CA ASP A 187 -12.92 8.19 -10.02
C ASP A 187 -13.34 9.68 -9.97
N GLY A 188 -13.59 10.23 -8.78
CA GLY A 188 -13.91 11.65 -8.58
C GLY A 188 -15.38 11.97 -8.34
N SER A 189 -16.19 10.98 -7.90
CA SER A 189 -17.59 11.17 -7.53
C SER A 189 -17.93 10.76 -6.09
N PRO A 190 -17.26 11.35 -5.07
CA PRO A 190 -17.50 11.06 -3.66
C PRO A 190 -18.96 11.33 -3.22
N LYS A 191 -19.63 12.32 -3.81
CA LYS A 191 -21.06 12.58 -3.55
C LYS A 191 -21.97 11.43 -3.99
N TYR A 192 -21.64 10.77 -5.10
CA TYR A 192 -22.43 9.63 -5.59
C TYR A 192 -22.20 8.41 -4.69
N SER A 193 -20.95 8.14 -4.33
CA SER A 193 -20.59 7.08 -3.38
C SER A 193 -21.28 7.27 -2.02
N MET A 194 -21.40 8.52 -1.54
CA MET A 194 -22.16 8.85 -0.34
C MET A 194 -23.65 8.59 -0.53
N PHE A 195 -24.24 9.11 -1.62
CA PHE A 195 -25.65 8.91 -1.90
C PHE A 195 -26.03 7.42 -1.94
N SER A 196 -25.23 6.57 -2.59
CA SER A 196 -25.55 5.14 -2.69
C SER A 196 -25.51 4.42 -1.34
N MET A 197 -24.52 4.72 -0.47
CA MET A 197 -24.47 4.16 0.88
C MET A 197 -25.60 4.70 1.77
N VAL A 198 -25.87 6.01 1.72
CA VAL A 198 -26.93 6.64 2.53
C VAL A 198 -28.31 6.13 2.11
N ALA A 199 -28.57 5.97 0.82
CA ALA A 199 -29.82 5.40 0.33
C ALA A 199 -30.04 3.96 0.85
N GLY A 200 -28.99 3.13 0.85
CA GLY A 200 -29.04 1.80 1.45
C GLY A 200 -29.33 1.85 2.95
N ALA A 201 -28.61 2.67 3.70
CA ALA A 201 -28.80 2.79 5.15
C ALA A 201 -30.20 3.28 5.54
N ILE A 202 -30.73 4.28 4.82
CA ILE A 202 -32.10 4.77 5.03
C ILE A 202 -33.12 3.67 4.72
N LEU A 203 -32.94 2.95 3.60
CA LEU A 203 -33.82 1.85 3.26
C LEU A 203 -33.78 0.75 4.33
N ASN A 204 -32.60 0.39 4.84
CA ASN A 204 -32.45 -0.58 5.92
C ASN A 204 -33.19 -0.15 7.18
N THR A 205 -32.97 1.09 7.63
CA THR A 205 -33.65 1.66 8.82
C THR A 205 -35.18 1.66 8.69
N ILE A 206 -35.71 1.79 7.47
CA ILE A 206 -37.16 1.70 7.21
C ILE A 206 -37.63 0.25 7.17
N LEU A 207 -36.88 -0.64 6.51
CA LEU A 207 -37.27 -2.04 6.31
C LEU A 207 -37.15 -2.87 7.59
N ASP A 208 -36.17 -2.59 8.46
CA ASP A 208 -35.95 -3.34 9.70
C ASP A 208 -37.23 -3.41 10.55
N PRO A 209 -37.86 -2.29 10.98
CA PRO A 209 -39.07 -2.37 11.80
C PRO A 209 -40.26 -3.00 11.05
N ILE A 210 -40.33 -2.86 9.72
CA ILE A 210 -41.38 -3.50 8.91
C ILE A 210 -41.22 -5.02 8.97
N PHE A 211 -40.03 -5.56 8.67
CA PHE A 211 -39.83 -6.99 8.66
C PHE A 211 -39.82 -7.60 10.08
N ILE A 212 -39.24 -6.89 11.05
CA ILE A 212 -39.14 -7.35 12.44
C ILE A 212 -40.51 -7.34 13.13
N PHE A 213 -41.22 -6.20 13.10
CA PHE A 213 -42.44 -6.02 13.90
C PHE A 213 -43.73 -6.23 13.10
N VAL A 214 -43.81 -5.79 11.84
CA VAL A 214 -45.06 -5.89 11.06
C VAL A 214 -45.21 -7.30 10.46
N PHE A 215 -44.14 -7.85 9.92
CA PHE A 215 -44.14 -9.22 9.37
C PHE A 215 -43.71 -10.29 10.39
N HIS A 216 -43.39 -9.89 11.62
CA HIS A 216 -43.03 -10.79 12.72
C HIS A 216 -41.90 -11.78 12.37
N LYS A 217 -40.96 -11.37 11.50
CA LYS A 217 -39.84 -12.24 11.06
C LYS A 217 -38.60 -12.17 11.97
N GLY A 218 -38.63 -11.37 13.03
CA GLY A 218 -37.55 -11.28 14.00
C GLY A 218 -36.17 -11.10 13.35
N VAL A 219 -35.22 -11.97 13.71
CA VAL A 219 -33.82 -11.89 13.23
C VAL A 219 -33.72 -12.16 11.72
N GLU A 220 -34.54 -13.04 11.16
CA GLU A 220 -34.61 -13.24 9.70
C GLU A 220 -35.04 -11.96 8.99
N GLY A 221 -36.00 -11.25 9.59
CA GLY A 221 -36.51 -9.98 9.08
C GLY A 221 -35.41 -8.93 8.95
N ALA A 222 -34.58 -8.78 9.99
CA ALA A 222 -33.43 -7.87 9.98
C ALA A 222 -32.39 -8.27 8.92
N ALA A 223 -32.09 -9.56 8.77
CA ALA A 223 -31.18 -10.03 7.73
C ALA A 223 -31.72 -9.71 6.32
N ILE A 224 -33.01 -9.95 6.07
CA ILE A 224 -33.65 -9.66 4.78
C ILE A 224 -33.58 -8.16 4.46
N ALA A 225 -33.94 -7.31 5.43
CA ALA A 225 -33.88 -5.86 5.29
C ALA A 225 -32.45 -5.37 4.99
N THR A 226 -31.46 -5.94 5.67
CA THR A 226 -30.03 -5.69 5.42
C THR A 226 -29.63 -6.06 3.99
N VAL A 227 -29.97 -7.28 3.53
CA VAL A 227 -29.61 -7.76 2.19
C VAL A 227 -30.29 -6.95 1.09
N ILE A 228 -31.58 -6.61 1.24
CA ILE A 228 -32.29 -5.76 0.27
C ILE A 228 -31.60 -4.39 0.14
N SER A 229 -31.16 -3.82 1.26
CA SER A 229 -30.49 -2.53 1.30
C SER A 229 -29.07 -2.56 0.70
N GLN A 230 -28.36 -3.67 0.90
CA GLN A 230 -27.09 -3.95 0.23
C GLN A 230 -27.27 -4.13 -1.28
N ILE A 231 -28.35 -4.80 -1.72
CA ILE A 231 -28.71 -4.93 -3.14
C ILE A 231 -28.99 -3.55 -3.75
N LEU A 232 -29.73 -2.67 -3.08
CA LEU A 232 -29.94 -1.30 -3.56
C LEU A 232 -28.60 -0.57 -3.72
N THR A 233 -27.73 -0.63 -2.71
CA THR A 233 -26.40 0.00 -2.74
C THR A 233 -25.56 -0.54 -3.90
N PHE A 234 -25.58 -1.87 -4.11
CA PHE A 234 -24.94 -2.55 -5.22
C PHE A 234 -25.46 -2.06 -6.57
N ILE A 235 -26.78 -2.02 -6.77
CA ILE A 235 -27.42 -1.58 -8.02
C ILE A 235 -27.01 -0.14 -8.34
N LEU A 236 -27.05 0.76 -7.35
CA LEU A 236 -26.62 2.14 -7.52
C LEU A 236 -25.13 2.21 -7.92
N ASN A 237 -24.26 1.49 -7.22
CA ASN A 237 -22.82 1.50 -7.53
C ASN A 237 -22.51 0.88 -8.91
N VAL A 238 -23.21 -0.19 -9.31
CA VAL A 238 -23.09 -0.79 -10.65
C VAL A 238 -23.62 0.17 -11.73
N ALA A 239 -24.72 0.88 -11.48
CA ALA A 239 -25.26 1.86 -12.41
C ALA A 239 -24.28 3.02 -12.67
N TYR A 240 -23.41 3.35 -11.70
CA TYR A 240 -22.35 4.33 -11.87
C TYR A 240 -21.22 3.87 -12.78
N VAL A 241 -21.00 2.57 -12.97
CA VAL A 241 -19.91 2.06 -13.83
C VAL A 241 -19.99 2.64 -15.25
N LYS A 242 -21.21 2.84 -15.78
CA LYS A 242 -21.44 3.48 -17.09
C LYS A 242 -21.19 5.00 -17.10
N LYS A 243 -21.00 5.60 -15.93
CA LYS A 243 -20.84 7.04 -15.70
C LYS A 243 -19.44 7.38 -15.13
N PHE A 244 -18.49 6.45 -15.19
CA PHE A 244 -17.10 6.75 -14.81
C PHE A 244 -16.59 7.97 -15.58
N LYS A 245 -15.93 8.88 -14.87
CA LYS A 245 -15.46 10.16 -15.41
C LYS A 245 -14.04 10.07 -15.95
N SER A 246 -13.20 9.31 -15.26
CA SER A 246 -11.76 9.26 -15.53
C SER A 246 -11.37 8.10 -16.44
N ILE A 247 -12.22 7.06 -16.52
CA ILE A 247 -11.93 5.79 -17.23
C ILE A 247 -13.16 5.25 -17.96
N GLU A 248 -12.94 4.45 -19.00
CA GLU A 248 -14.00 3.71 -19.66
C GLU A 248 -13.74 2.20 -19.53
N LEU A 249 -14.62 1.48 -18.85
CA LEU A 249 -14.46 0.04 -18.70
C LEU A 249 -14.91 -0.69 -19.97
N THR A 250 -13.99 -1.46 -20.55
CA THR A 250 -14.26 -2.34 -21.68
C THR A 250 -14.29 -3.80 -21.23
N LYS A 251 -14.84 -4.69 -22.06
CA LYS A 251 -14.78 -6.15 -21.82
C LYS A 251 -13.34 -6.66 -21.66
N GLN A 252 -12.37 -6.01 -22.30
CA GLN A 252 -10.96 -6.38 -22.17
C GLN A 252 -10.39 -6.01 -20.78
N SER A 253 -10.87 -4.94 -20.17
CA SER A 253 -10.46 -4.50 -18.83
C SER A 253 -10.84 -5.51 -17.73
N LEU A 254 -11.88 -6.32 -17.97
CA LEU A 254 -12.34 -7.38 -17.07
C LEU A 254 -11.52 -8.68 -17.18
N LYS A 255 -10.64 -8.82 -18.18
CA LYS A 255 -9.75 -9.99 -18.26
C LYS A 255 -8.72 -9.90 -17.13
N LEU A 256 -8.71 -10.91 -16.26
CA LEU A 256 -7.75 -11.00 -15.16
C LEU A 256 -6.33 -11.14 -15.69
N LYS A 257 -5.43 -10.29 -15.21
CA LYS A 257 -4.00 -10.34 -15.43
C LYS A 257 -3.32 -10.52 -14.09
N ALA A 258 -2.68 -11.67 -13.88
CA ALA A 258 -2.10 -12.05 -12.59
C ALA A 258 -1.22 -10.95 -11.96
N ASN A 259 -0.37 -10.29 -12.76
CA ASN A 259 0.48 -9.18 -12.28
C ASN A 259 -0.35 -7.98 -11.79
N VAL A 260 -1.45 -7.63 -12.46
CA VAL A 260 -2.31 -6.52 -12.05
C VAL A 260 -3.10 -6.90 -10.80
N CYS A 261 -3.63 -8.12 -10.74
CA CYS A 261 -4.30 -8.65 -9.55
C CYS A 261 -3.40 -8.60 -8.31
N LYS A 262 -2.14 -9.05 -8.46
CA LYS A 262 -1.14 -9.01 -7.39
C LYS A 262 -0.93 -7.58 -6.88
N LYS A 263 -0.78 -6.59 -7.77
CA LYS A 263 -0.66 -5.18 -7.37
C LYS A 263 -1.87 -4.69 -6.58
N ILE A 264 -3.07 -4.98 -7.06
CA ILE A 264 -4.32 -4.55 -6.39
C ILE A 264 -4.39 -5.14 -4.98
N VAL A 265 -4.15 -6.45 -4.84
CA VAL A 265 -4.15 -7.13 -3.54
C VAL A 265 -3.09 -6.52 -2.62
N MET A 266 -1.86 -6.35 -3.11
CA MET A 266 -0.77 -5.79 -2.30
C MET A 266 -1.02 -4.34 -1.89
N LEU A 267 -1.75 -3.57 -2.69
CA LEU A 267 -2.15 -2.22 -2.31
C LEU A 267 -3.17 -2.21 -1.18
N GLY A 268 -4.16 -3.09 -1.24
CA GLY A 268 -5.23 -3.18 -0.26
C GLY A 268 -4.94 -4.05 0.95
N ILE A 269 -3.80 -4.75 1.00
CA ILE A 269 -3.50 -5.75 2.03
C ILE A 269 -3.56 -5.17 3.45
N SER A 270 -3.18 -3.90 3.60
CA SER A 270 -3.28 -3.19 4.89
C SER A 270 -4.73 -3.06 5.37
N SER A 271 -5.68 -2.85 4.47
CA SER A 271 -7.11 -2.79 4.82
C SER A 271 -7.62 -4.16 5.27
N PHE A 272 -7.23 -5.24 4.58
CA PHE A 272 -7.55 -6.61 4.99
C PHE A 272 -7.02 -6.91 6.39
N ILE A 273 -5.72 -6.66 6.60
CA ILE A 273 -5.04 -6.88 7.88
C ILE A 273 -5.70 -6.07 8.99
N THR A 274 -6.07 -4.81 8.72
CA THR A 274 -6.72 -3.94 9.71
C THR A 274 -8.04 -4.55 10.19
N GLN A 275 -8.87 -5.07 9.28
CA GLN A 275 -10.15 -5.68 9.66
C GLN A 275 -9.97 -7.00 10.40
N MET A 276 -9.06 -7.86 9.94
CA MET A 276 -8.75 -9.11 10.64
C MET A 276 -8.15 -8.88 12.03
N SER A 277 -7.34 -7.83 12.18
CA SER A 277 -6.74 -7.47 13.47
C SER A 277 -7.80 -7.03 14.49
N ILE A 278 -8.86 -6.33 14.05
CA ILE A 278 -9.97 -5.92 14.93
C ILE A 278 -10.66 -7.16 15.51
N VAL A 279 -10.87 -8.20 14.71
CA VAL A 279 -11.46 -9.48 15.17
C VAL A 279 -10.58 -10.11 16.27
N CYS A 280 -9.26 -10.20 16.05
CA CYS A 280 -8.34 -10.76 17.03
C CYS A 280 -8.29 -9.95 18.34
N VAL A 281 -8.25 -8.62 18.23
CA VAL A 281 -8.24 -7.71 19.39
C VAL A 281 -9.51 -7.89 20.21
N MET A 282 -10.68 -7.88 19.57
CA MET A 282 -11.97 -8.04 20.25
C MET A 282 -12.07 -9.38 20.97
N THR A 283 -11.57 -10.48 20.37
CA THR A 283 -11.52 -11.78 21.04
C THR A 283 -10.60 -11.78 22.27
N ALA A 284 -9.41 -11.21 22.16
CA ALA A 284 -8.46 -11.14 23.29
C ALA A 284 -9.03 -10.27 24.42
N GLU A 285 -9.58 -9.11 24.07
CA GLU A 285 -10.17 -8.14 24.98
C GLU A 285 -11.33 -8.74 25.78
N ASN A 286 -12.32 -9.36 25.11
CA ASN A 286 -13.46 -9.97 25.79
C ASN A 286 -13.06 -11.07 26.78
N ASN A 287 -12.10 -11.93 26.41
CA ASN A 287 -11.63 -13.00 27.29
C ASN A 287 -10.89 -12.47 28.53
N LEU A 288 -10.04 -11.47 28.35
CA LEU A 288 -9.28 -10.87 29.45
C LEU A 288 -10.18 -10.07 30.40
N LEU A 289 -11.13 -9.30 29.85
CA LEU A 289 -12.13 -8.60 30.66
C LEU A 289 -13.02 -9.57 31.43
N GLY A 290 -13.45 -10.69 30.82
CA GLY A 290 -14.24 -11.69 31.52
C GLY A 290 -13.48 -12.31 32.68
N LYS A 291 -12.23 -12.71 32.45
CA LYS A 291 -11.38 -13.30 33.49
C LYS A 291 -11.09 -12.31 34.63
N TYR A 292 -10.45 -11.18 34.34
CA TYR A 292 -10.03 -10.24 35.37
C TYR A 292 -11.19 -9.39 35.91
N GLY A 293 -12.29 -9.28 35.17
CA GLY A 293 -13.54 -8.70 35.65
C GLY A 293 -14.18 -9.56 36.73
N ALA A 294 -14.23 -10.89 36.54
CA ALA A 294 -14.74 -11.82 37.55
C ALA A 294 -14.00 -11.70 38.90
N ASP A 295 -12.69 -11.45 38.84
CA ASP A 295 -11.83 -11.25 40.01
C ASP A 295 -11.93 -9.84 40.62
N SER A 296 -12.74 -8.94 40.04
CA SER A 296 -12.89 -7.54 40.45
C SER A 296 -14.27 -7.27 41.06
N LYS A 297 -14.42 -6.12 41.74
CA LYS A 297 -15.72 -5.67 42.26
C LYS A 297 -16.80 -5.46 41.19
N TYR A 298 -16.40 -5.36 39.92
CA TYR A 298 -17.32 -5.12 38.79
C TYR A 298 -17.93 -6.42 38.23
N GLY A 299 -17.41 -7.59 38.62
CA GLY A 299 -17.78 -8.87 38.01
C GLY A 299 -17.34 -8.96 36.54
N ALA A 300 -17.62 -10.11 35.90
CA ALA A 300 -17.21 -10.35 34.52
C ALA A 300 -18.03 -9.53 33.49
N GLU A 301 -19.28 -9.22 33.82
CA GLU A 301 -20.28 -8.74 32.85
C GLU A 301 -20.20 -7.24 32.60
N ILE A 302 -20.03 -6.43 33.66
CA ILE A 302 -19.95 -4.97 33.55
C ILE A 302 -18.77 -4.57 32.65
N PRO A 303 -17.55 -5.10 32.84
CA PRO A 303 -16.39 -4.66 32.07
C PRO A 303 -16.49 -4.94 30.57
N ILE A 304 -16.96 -6.15 30.21
CA ILE A 304 -17.19 -6.54 28.82
C ILE A 304 -18.21 -5.60 28.17
N THR A 305 -19.34 -5.37 28.85
CA THR A 305 -20.45 -4.56 28.33
C THR A 305 -20.03 -3.11 28.15
N VAL A 306 -19.44 -2.52 29.19
CA VAL A 306 -19.00 -1.13 29.19
C VAL A 306 -17.94 -0.89 28.12
N LEU A 307 -16.90 -1.73 28.05
CA LEU A 307 -15.83 -1.48 27.06
C LEU A 307 -16.34 -1.65 25.63
N GLY A 308 -17.30 -2.55 25.38
CA GLY A 308 -17.99 -2.65 24.10
C GLY A 308 -18.70 -1.34 23.70
N ILE A 309 -19.36 -0.66 24.65
CA ILE A 309 -20.01 0.65 24.40
C ILE A 309 -18.96 1.73 24.16
N VAL A 310 -17.90 1.78 24.97
CA VAL A 310 -16.76 2.70 24.80
C VAL A 310 -16.15 2.53 23.40
N MET A 311 -15.98 1.29 22.92
CA MET A 311 -15.50 1.01 21.57
C MET A 311 -16.48 1.45 20.48
N LYS A 312 -17.80 1.28 20.67
CA LYS A 312 -18.80 1.80 19.73
C LYS A 312 -18.76 3.33 19.62
N ILE A 313 -18.58 4.04 20.74
CA ILE A 313 -18.40 5.51 20.73
C ILE A 313 -17.08 5.90 20.06
N ASN A 314 -15.99 5.20 20.37
CA ASN A 314 -14.70 5.41 19.70
C ASN A 314 -14.78 5.13 18.18
N GLN A 315 -15.63 4.20 17.75
CA GLN A 315 -15.87 3.93 16.34
C GLN A 315 -16.48 5.13 15.60
N ILE A 316 -17.32 5.95 16.26
CA ILE A 316 -17.85 7.19 15.67
C ILE A 316 -16.70 8.16 15.39
N LEU A 317 -15.80 8.36 16.34
CA LEU A 317 -14.57 9.16 16.16
C LEU A 317 -13.74 8.62 14.99
N ASN A 318 -13.44 7.33 15.00
CA ASN A 318 -12.64 6.69 13.96
C ASN A 318 -13.29 6.82 12.58
N SER A 319 -14.61 6.69 12.47
CA SER A 319 -15.34 6.88 11.21
C SER A 319 -15.14 8.28 10.62
N ILE A 320 -15.05 9.33 11.45
CA ILE A 320 -14.75 10.69 10.98
C ILE A 320 -13.32 10.77 10.47
N ILE A 321 -12.35 10.24 11.22
CA ILE A 321 -10.92 10.28 10.86
C ILE A 321 -10.65 9.48 9.58
N ILE A 322 -11.20 8.26 9.49
CA ILE A 322 -11.11 7.41 8.29
C ILE A 322 -11.80 8.10 7.12
N GLY A 323 -12.98 8.72 7.33
CA GLY A 323 -13.67 9.50 6.30
C GLY A 323 -12.82 10.64 5.72
N ILE A 324 -12.10 11.38 6.57
CA ILE A 324 -11.17 12.43 6.13
C ILE A 324 -10.06 11.83 5.28
N ALA A 325 -9.38 10.81 5.80
CA ALA A 325 -8.22 10.20 5.19
C ALA A 325 -8.56 9.46 3.89
N ALA A 326 -9.61 8.62 3.87
CA ALA A 326 -10.08 7.90 2.69
C ALA A 326 -10.58 8.87 1.60
N GLY A 327 -11.24 9.98 1.98
CA GLY A 327 -11.59 11.04 1.03
C GLY A 327 -10.37 11.73 0.41
N SER A 328 -9.25 11.80 1.14
CA SER A 328 -8.01 12.38 0.63
C SER A 328 -7.18 11.41 -0.24
N GLN A 329 -7.46 10.11 -0.19
CA GLN A 329 -6.72 9.06 -0.89
C GLN A 329 -6.57 9.33 -2.40
N PRO A 330 -7.61 9.75 -3.15
CA PRO A 330 -7.46 10.02 -4.58
C PRO A 330 -6.58 11.25 -4.87
N ILE A 331 -6.62 12.25 -3.98
CA ILE A 331 -5.82 13.46 -4.08
C ILE A 331 -4.34 13.12 -3.86
N LEU A 332 -4.04 12.34 -2.82
CA LEU A 332 -2.69 11.90 -2.49
C LEU A 332 -2.11 11.01 -3.59
N GLY A 333 -2.84 9.95 -4.00
CA GLY A 333 -2.38 9.01 -5.01
C GLY A 333 -2.16 9.65 -6.37
N TYR A 334 -3.09 10.50 -6.84
CA TYR A 334 -2.94 11.20 -8.12
C TYR A 334 -1.74 12.15 -8.11
N ASN A 335 -1.60 12.99 -7.08
CA ASN A 335 -0.49 13.95 -7.04
C ASN A 335 0.86 13.27 -6.81
N TYR A 336 0.90 12.13 -6.12
CA TYR A 336 2.11 11.32 -6.00
C TYR A 336 2.50 10.69 -7.33
N GLY A 337 1.55 10.05 -8.04
CA GLY A 337 1.80 9.49 -9.37
C GLY A 337 2.18 10.56 -10.41
N ALA A 338 1.66 11.78 -10.26
CA ALA A 338 2.01 12.93 -11.09
C ALA A 338 3.30 13.65 -10.64
N LYS A 339 4.06 13.11 -9.68
CA LYS A 339 5.27 13.71 -9.08
C LYS A 339 5.07 15.13 -8.51
N LYS A 340 3.84 15.54 -8.20
CA LYS A 340 3.48 16.83 -7.58
C LYS A 340 3.63 16.78 -6.06
N TYR A 341 4.83 16.51 -5.56
CA TYR A 341 5.08 16.22 -4.14
C TYR A 341 4.76 17.37 -3.17
N ASP A 342 4.88 18.62 -3.60
CA ASP A 342 4.46 19.78 -2.80
C ASP A 342 2.95 19.72 -2.47
N ARG A 343 2.13 19.27 -3.43
CA ARG A 343 0.69 19.06 -3.25
C ARG A 343 0.40 17.85 -2.34
N VAL A 344 1.21 16.80 -2.44
CA VAL A 344 1.12 15.63 -1.54
C VAL A 344 1.35 16.08 -0.09
N LYS A 345 2.44 16.81 0.19
CA LYS A 345 2.76 17.34 1.52
C LYS A 345 1.67 18.27 2.06
N LYS A 346 1.16 19.17 1.22
CA LYS A 346 0.08 20.10 1.60
C LYS A 346 -1.22 19.35 1.94
N THR A 347 -1.56 18.32 1.17
CA THR A 347 -2.73 17.47 1.43
C THR A 347 -2.57 16.72 2.73
N LEU A 348 -1.42 16.07 2.94
CA LEU A 348 -1.11 15.34 4.16
C LEU A 348 -1.17 16.24 5.40
N LYS A 349 -0.62 17.46 5.33
CA LYS A 349 -0.67 18.44 6.43
C LYS A 349 -2.09 18.80 6.83
N ILE A 350 -2.98 19.03 5.86
CA ILE A 350 -4.38 19.38 6.15
C ILE A 350 -5.13 18.17 6.74
N VAL A 351 -4.90 16.99 6.16
CA VAL A 351 -5.50 15.74 6.66
C VAL A 351 -5.09 15.48 8.10
N LEU A 352 -3.78 15.42 8.39
CA LEU A 352 -3.27 15.22 9.75
C LEU A 352 -3.75 16.31 10.71
N GLY A 353 -3.67 17.59 10.32
CA GLY A 353 -4.11 18.70 11.16
C GLY A 353 -5.59 18.63 11.52
N SER A 354 -6.46 18.37 10.54
CA SER A 354 -7.90 18.22 10.79
C SER A 354 -8.23 16.98 11.63
N SER A 355 -7.57 15.85 11.37
CA SER A 355 -7.74 14.62 12.15
C SER A 355 -7.29 14.80 13.60
N VAL A 356 -6.16 15.46 13.86
CA VAL A 356 -5.69 15.77 15.23
C VAL A 356 -6.67 16.68 15.96
N VAL A 357 -7.22 17.70 15.31
CA VAL A 357 -8.24 18.57 15.93
C VAL A 357 -9.47 17.77 16.35
N ILE A 358 -9.96 16.88 15.48
CA ILE A 358 -11.12 16.03 15.78
C ILE A 358 -10.81 15.06 16.92
N SER A 359 -9.64 14.41 16.90
CA SER A 359 -9.22 13.52 17.99
C SER A 359 -8.99 14.27 19.30
N ALA A 360 -8.54 15.53 19.27
CA ALA A 360 -8.40 16.36 20.46
C ALA A 360 -9.77 16.74 21.06
N ILE A 361 -10.75 17.09 20.22
CA ILE A 361 -12.14 17.32 20.68
C ILE A 361 -12.68 16.05 21.34
N ALA A 362 -12.51 14.89 20.69
CA ALA A 362 -12.99 13.63 21.26
C ALA A 362 -12.25 13.25 22.55
N PHE A 363 -10.94 13.48 22.63
CA PHE A 363 -10.18 13.32 23.87
C PHE A 363 -10.78 14.17 25.00
N ILE A 364 -11.04 15.45 24.77
CA ILE A 364 -11.66 16.32 25.79
C ILE A 364 -13.00 15.73 26.23
N LEU A 365 -13.87 15.36 25.29
CA LEU A 365 -15.18 14.78 25.62
C LEU A 365 -15.06 13.49 26.45
N PHE A 366 -14.17 12.57 26.05
CA PHE A 366 -13.96 11.29 26.75
C PHE A 366 -13.39 11.48 28.15
N GLN A 367 -12.56 12.51 28.37
CA GLN A 367 -11.97 12.76 29.68
C GLN A 367 -12.90 13.55 30.62
N THR A 368 -13.64 14.54 30.09
CA THR A 368 -14.40 15.48 30.92
C THR A 368 -15.85 15.06 31.18
N ILE A 369 -16.52 14.39 30.23
CA ILE A 369 -17.94 14.04 30.34
C ILE A 369 -18.26 12.56 30.00
N PRO A 370 -17.47 11.58 30.47
CA PRO A 370 -17.71 10.16 30.14
C PRO A 370 -19.07 9.64 30.62
N ASP A 371 -19.58 10.17 31.74
CA ASP A 371 -20.89 9.87 32.29
C ASP A 371 -22.02 10.25 31.32
N LYS A 372 -21.94 11.43 30.71
CA LYS A 372 -22.94 11.87 29.72
C LYS A 372 -22.91 11.04 28.45
N LEU A 373 -21.72 10.62 28.04
CA LEU A 373 -21.54 9.80 26.83
C LEU A 373 -22.09 8.38 27.03
N ILE A 374 -21.82 7.75 28.18
CA ILE A 374 -22.32 6.40 28.46
C ILE A 374 -23.84 6.40 28.67
N LEU A 375 -24.41 7.44 29.28
CA LEU A 375 -25.84 7.55 29.56
C LEU A 375 -26.73 7.51 28.31
N ILE A 376 -26.19 7.86 27.14
CA ILE A 376 -26.90 7.75 25.85
C ILE A 376 -27.27 6.28 25.55
N PHE A 377 -26.48 5.32 26.04
CA PHE A 377 -26.64 3.90 25.79
C PHE A 377 -27.40 3.16 26.90
N GLY A 378 -27.69 3.84 28.01
CA GLY A 378 -28.41 3.27 29.15
C GLY A 378 -27.89 3.79 30.49
N SER A 379 -28.64 3.48 31.54
CA SER A 379 -28.22 3.68 32.93
C SER A 379 -27.92 2.32 33.56
N GLY A 380 -26.92 2.29 34.44
CA GLY A 380 -26.55 1.10 35.21
C GLY A 380 -26.39 1.45 36.68
N ASP A 381 -26.00 0.45 37.47
CA ASP A 381 -25.67 0.64 38.88
C ASP A 381 -24.39 1.49 39.05
N GLU A 382 -24.03 1.76 40.29
CA GLU A 382 -22.86 2.58 40.61
C GLU A 382 -21.56 1.98 40.03
N ASN A 383 -21.41 0.65 40.10
CA ASN A 383 -20.27 -0.07 39.55
C ASN A 383 -20.17 0.06 38.03
N TYR A 384 -21.30 0.01 37.32
CA TYR A 384 -21.37 0.23 35.87
C TYR A 384 -20.90 1.64 35.50
N MET A 385 -21.41 2.65 36.19
CA MET A 385 -21.05 4.04 35.92
C MET A 385 -19.58 4.32 36.24
N GLU A 386 -19.09 3.79 37.36
CA GLU A 386 -17.69 3.90 37.76
C GLU A 386 -16.77 3.26 36.71
N PHE A 387 -17.05 2.02 36.31
CA PHE A 387 -16.23 1.33 35.33
C PHE A 387 -16.29 2.01 33.95
N ALA A 388 -17.44 2.54 33.55
CA ALA A 388 -17.57 3.34 32.33
C ALA A 388 -16.67 4.57 32.34
N CYS A 389 -16.68 5.33 33.43
CA CYS A 389 -15.80 6.48 33.58
C CYS A 389 -14.32 6.07 33.53
N LEU A 390 -13.95 4.97 34.18
CA LEU A 390 -12.59 4.42 34.15
C LEU A 390 -12.18 3.98 32.74
N ALA A 391 -13.06 3.28 32.01
CA ALA A 391 -12.79 2.79 30.66
C ALA A 391 -12.60 3.94 29.67
N PHE A 392 -13.49 4.94 29.67
CA PHE A 392 -13.32 6.14 28.83
C PHE A 392 -12.01 6.86 29.12
N ARG A 393 -11.72 7.11 30.40
CA ARG A 393 -10.55 7.91 30.78
C ARG A 393 -9.25 7.16 30.51
N THR A 394 -9.19 5.88 30.83
CA THR A 394 -7.96 5.08 30.79
C THR A 394 -7.70 4.52 29.40
N TYR A 395 -8.67 3.81 28.81
CA TYR A 395 -8.46 3.14 27.53
C TYR A 395 -8.28 4.13 26.38
N LEU A 396 -9.06 5.22 26.39
CA LEU A 396 -9.01 6.26 25.36
C LEU A 396 -8.12 7.44 25.74
N LEU A 397 -7.25 7.28 26.75
CA LEU A 397 -6.35 8.34 27.23
C LEU A 397 -5.49 8.94 26.12
N LEU A 398 -5.00 8.11 25.18
CA LEU A 398 -4.16 8.57 24.07
C LEU A 398 -4.88 8.57 22.72
N CYS A 399 -6.22 8.64 22.72
CA CYS A 399 -7.01 8.63 21.49
C CYS A 399 -6.68 9.81 20.55
N ILE A 400 -6.09 10.90 21.06
CA ILE A 400 -5.58 12.01 20.26
C ILE A 400 -4.58 11.55 19.19
N PHE A 401 -3.79 10.52 19.48
CA PHE A 401 -2.80 9.96 18.55
C PHE A 401 -3.41 9.21 17.37
N ASN A 402 -4.65 8.75 17.48
CA ASN A 402 -5.38 8.14 16.36
C ASN A 402 -5.56 9.13 15.19
N GLY A 403 -5.60 10.44 15.49
CA GLY A 403 -5.61 11.51 14.51
C GLY A 403 -4.35 11.61 13.63
N VAL A 404 -3.25 10.96 14.03
CA VAL A 404 -2.04 10.83 13.21
C VAL A 404 -1.91 9.42 12.64
N GLN A 405 -2.12 8.38 13.45
CA GLN A 405 -1.89 7.00 13.03
C GLN A 405 -2.80 6.55 11.88
N ILE A 406 -4.11 6.76 12.01
CA ILE A 406 -5.09 6.30 11.01
C ILE A 406 -4.82 7.00 9.67
N PRO A 407 -4.67 8.33 9.60
CA PRO A 407 -4.37 8.97 8.33
C PRO A 407 -2.99 8.62 7.77
N SER A 408 -2.00 8.30 8.62
CA SER A 408 -0.68 7.83 8.17
C SER A 408 -0.76 6.52 7.40
N GLY A 409 -1.51 5.54 7.92
CA GLY A 409 -1.73 4.26 7.25
C GLY A 409 -2.40 4.42 5.89
N ILE A 410 -3.46 5.24 5.82
CA ILE A 410 -4.17 5.52 4.56
C ILE A 410 -3.27 6.31 3.59
N PHE A 411 -2.44 7.23 4.09
CA PHE A 411 -1.46 7.95 3.27
C PHE A 411 -0.47 6.99 2.61
N PHE A 412 0.16 6.10 3.38
CA PHE A 412 1.11 5.11 2.84
C PHE A 412 0.46 4.20 1.79
N GLN A 413 -0.79 3.80 2.02
CA GLN A 413 -1.57 3.05 1.04
C GLN A 413 -1.83 3.88 -0.23
N ALA A 414 -2.21 5.16 -0.09
CA ALA A 414 -2.53 6.04 -1.21
C ALA A 414 -1.34 6.28 -2.15
N ILE A 415 -0.12 6.28 -1.63
CA ILE A 415 1.12 6.48 -2.39
C ILE A 415 1.78 5.17 -2.86
N GLY A 416 1.13 4.02 -2.66
CA GLY A 416 1.63 2.72 -3.10
C GLY A 416 2.64 2.05 -2.17
N LYS A 417 2.82 2.56 -0.94
CA LYS A 417 3.71 1.99 0.10
C LYS A 417 2.93 1.19 1.14
N SER A 418 2.04 0.30 0.68
CA SER A 418 1.08 -0.43 1.54
C SER A 418 1.72 -1.32 2.59
N THR A 419 2.97 -1.75 2.42
CA THR A 419 3.73 -2.48 3.45
C THR A 419 3.96 -1.61 4.70
N LYS A 420 4.26 -0.31 4.54
CA LYS A 420 4.37 0.62 5.67
C LYS A 420 3.02 0.79 6.38
N SER A 421 1.92 0.83 5.61
CA SER A 421 0.55 0.86 6.16
C SER A 421 0.23 -0.42 6.96
N ALA A 422 0.54 -1.59 6.40
CA ALA A 422 0.35 -2.87 7.07
C ALA A 422 1.17 -2.99 8.37
N ILE A 423 2.43 -2.53 8.36
CA ILE A 423 3.27 -2.48 9.56
C ILE A 423 2.62 -1.61 10.64
N LEU A 424 2.08 -0.44 10.28
CA LEU A 424 1.38 0.41 11.25
C LEU A 424 0.13 -0.26 11.83
N SER A 425 -0.68 -0.92 10.99
CA SER A 425 -1.87 -1.63 11.48
C SER A 425 -1.51 -2.82 12.39
N LEU A 426 -0.55 -3.66 11.98
CA LEU A 426 -0.12 -4.83 12.75
C LEU A 426 0.55 -4.44 14.06
N SER A 427 1.46 -3.45 14.00
CA SER A 427 2.20 -3.00 15.18
C SER A 427 1.25 -2.58 16.28
N ARG A 428 0.31 -1.68 15.99
CA ARG A 428 -0.68 -1.21 16.95
C ARG A 428 -1.56 -2.35 17.46
N GLN A 429 -2.25 -3.05 16.56
CA GLN A 429 -3.35 -3.93 16.97
C GLN A 429 -2.89 -5.28 17.50
N ILE A 430 -1.90 -5.92 16.85
CA ILE A 430 -1.49 -7.28 17.20
C ILE A 430 -0.20 -7.26 18.03
N VAL A 431 0.85 -6.60 17.54
CA VAL A 431 2.19 -6.71 18.14
C VAL A 431 2.29 -5.97 19.47
N ILE A 432 1.56 -4.86 19.63
CA ILE A 432 1.63 -4.03 20.84
C ILE A 432 0.40 -4.27 21.72
N LEU A 433 -0.82 -4.06 21.19
CA LEU A 433 -2.03 -4.05 22.02
C LEU A 433 -2.33 -5.41 22.68
N ILE A 434 -2.30 -6.52 21.95
CA ILE A 434 -2.61 -7.85 22.52
C ILE A 434 -1.59 -8.25 23.60
N PRO A 435 -0.26 -8.21 23.36
CA PRO A 435 0.72 -8.47 24.41
C PRO A 435 0.60 -7.50 25.59
N SER A 436 0.35 -6.21 25.35
CA SER A 436 0.15 -5.24 26.43
C SER A 436 -1.07 -5.58 27.28
N MET A 437 -2.18 -5.98 26.66
CA MET A 437 -3.36 -6.46 27.38
C MET A 437 -3.03 -7.67 28.26
N ILE A 438 -2.35 -8.68 27.71
CA ILE A 438 -2.01 -9.90 28.47
C ILE A 438 -1.04 -9.59 29.62
N ILE A 439 0.03 -8.84 29.36
CA ILE A 439 1.08 -8.53 30.34
C ILE A 439 0.54 -7.62 31.43
N LEU A 440 -0.08 -6.49 31.06
CA LEU A 440 -0.55 -5.52 32.05
C LEU A 440 -1.73 -6.07 32.85
N SER A 441 -2.61 -6.86 32.24
CA SER A 441 -3.72 -7.47 32.99
C SER A 441 -3.25 -8.48 34.02
N HIS A 442 -2.13 -9.18 33.77
CA HIS A 442 -1.53 -10.05 34.77
C HIS A 442 -0.99 -9.27 35.98
N ILE A 443 -0.53 -8.03 35.78
CA ILE A 443 0.09 -7.19 36.82
C ILE A 443 -0.96 -6.36 37.58
N TYR A 444 -1.89 -5.76 36.85
CA TYR A 444 -2.85 -4.76 37.35
C TYR A 444 -4.31 -5.22 37.28
N GLY A 445 -4.55 -6.51 37.03
CA GLY A 445 -5.89 -7.06 36.85
C GLY A 445 -6.65 -6.34 35.73
N ILE A 446 -7.91 -6.01 35.99
CA ILE A 446 -8.78 -5.37 35.00
C ILE A 446 -8.28 -3.99 34.53
N MET A 447 -7.62 -3.23 35.40
CA MET A 447 -7.02 -1.94 35.03
C MET A 447 -5.86 -2.11 34.05
N GLY A 448 -5.20 -3.27 34.06
CA GLY A 448 -4.18 -3.62 33.09
C GLY A 448 -4.72 -3.78 31.68
N VAL A 449 -5.93 -4.36 31.53
CA VAL A 449 -6.62 -4.44 30.24
C VAL A 449 -6.92 -3.03 29.72
N LEU A 450 -7.43 -2.13 30.57
CA LEU A 450 -7.70 -0.74 30.19
C LEU A 450 -6.44 0.04 29.83
N SER A 451 -5.35 -0.19 30.56
CA SER A 451 -4.06 0.50 30.37
C SER A 451 -3.33 0.05 29.10
N ALA A 452 -3.72 -1.06 28.48
CA ALA A 452 -3.12 -1.52 27.23
C ALA A 452 -3.45 -0.60 26.05
N GLY A 453 -4.63 0.04 26.05
CA GLY A 453 -5.06 1.02 25.05
C GLY A 453 -4.05 2.15 24.85
N PRO A 454 -3.73 2.95 25.90
CA PRO A 454 -2.75 4.03 25.78
C PRO A 454 -1.34 3.56 25.46
N VAL A 455 -0.90 2.38 25.94
CA VAL A 455 0.41 1.82 25.56
C VAL A 455 0.48 1.54 24.07
N ALA A 456 -0.56 0.92 23.51
CA ALA A 456 -0.65 0.65 22.08
C ALA A 456 -0.70 1.93 21.24
N ASP A 457 -1.56 2.88 21.62
CA ASP A 457 -1.70 4.15 20.93
C ASP A 457 -0.41 4.99 21.03
N GLY A 458 0.27 5.00 22.18
CA GLY A 458 1.53 5.72 22.36
C GLY A 458 2.68 5.17 21.50
N LEU A 459 2.91 3.86 21.55
CA LEU A 459 4.01 3.23 20.81
C LEU A 459 3.77 3.23 19.30
N ALA A 460 2.53 2.96 18.86
CA ALA A 460 2.21 3.04 17.44
C ALA A 460 2.26 4.47 16.89
N PHE A 461 2.07 5.49 17.76
CA PHE A 461 2.19 6.89 17.36
C PHE A 461 3.63 7.25 17.04
N ILE A 462 4.56 6.84 17.91
CA ILE A 462 5.99 7.01 17.68
C ILE A 462 6.39 6.38 16.34
N LEU A 463 5.95 5.14 16.09
CA LEU A 463 6.23 4.46 14.82
C LEU A 463 5.63 5.21 13.61
N ALA A 464 4.39 5.67 13.70
CA ALA A 464 3.73 6.46 12.65
C ALA A 464 4.50 7.74 12.34
N VAL A 465 4.91 8.50 13.37
CA VAL A 465 5.68 9.73 13.23
C VAL A 465 7.05 9.46 12.61
N VAL A 466 7.76 8.41 13.04
CA VAL A 466 9.07 8.04 12.48
C VAL A 466 8.95 7.68 11.00
N LEU A 467 7.97 6.84 10.63
CA LEU A 467 7.76 6.45 9.24
C LEU A 467 7.34 7.65 8.37
N LEU A 468 6.44 8.51 8.87
CA LEU A 468 6.01 9.72 8.17
C LEU A 468 7.16 10.70 7.99
N ALA A 469 7.96 10.94 9.03
CA ALA A 469 9.09 11.87 8.98
C ALA A 469 10.13 11.42 7.96
N LYS A 470 10.46 10.12 7.94
CA LYS A 470 11.35 9.52 6.95
C LYS A 470 10.80 9.68 5.53
N GLU A 471 9.50 9.43 5.34
CA GLU A 471 8.86 9.56 4.04
C GLU A 471 8.81 11.00 3.53
N ILE A 472 8.41 11.96 4.38
CA ILE A 472 8.31 13.38 3.99
C ILE A 472 9.69 13.97 3.65
N ARG A 473 10.76 13.51 4.32
CA ARG A 473 12.15 13.91 4.02
C ARG A 473 12.59 13.41 2.64
N SER A 474 12.34 12.14 2.33
CA SER A 474 12.60 11.56 1.00
C SER A 474 11.86 12.30 -0.13
N LEU A 475 10.69 12.88 0.14
CA LEU A 475 9.98 13.73 -0.83
C LEU A 475 10.59 15.13 -1.01
N LYS A 476 11.61 15.52 -0.24
CA LYS A 476 12.16 16.89 -0.15
C LYS A 476 13.47 17.06 -0.94
N GLU A 477 14.23 15.99 -1.15
CA GLU A 477 15.51 16.00 -1.90
C GLU A 477 15.35 16.10 -3.43
N GLY A 478 14.11 16.07 -3.96
CA GLY A 478 13.83 16.24 -5.39
C GLY A 478 13.73 17.69 -5.90
N LYS A 479 14.44 18.68 -5.32
CA LYS A 479 14.46 20.06 -5.83
C LYS A 479 15.89 20.51 -6.22
N SER A 480 16.10 20.57 -7.53
CA SER A 480 16.91 21.56 -8.26
C SER A 480 18.37 21.73 -7.87
N GLY A 481 19.24 20.95 -8.52
CA GLY A 481 20.61 21.35 -8.83
C GLY A 481 20.78 21.45 -10.35
N GLU A 482 20.33 22.56 -10.95
CA GLU A 482 20.88 22.98 -12.24
C GLU A 482 22.27 23.57 -11.95
N GLU A 483 23.30 22.73 -11.90
CA GLU A 483 24.67 23.20 -12.07
C GLU A 483 25.06 23.03 -13.54
N LYS A 484 25.32 24.18 -14.18
CA LYS A 484 25.95 24.27 -15.49
C LYS A 484 27.29 23.53 -15.45
N ILE A 485 27.42 22.44 -16.20
CA ILE A 485 28.74 21.94 -16.60
C ILE A 485 29.01 22.37 -18.03
N SER A 486 29.71 23.49 -18.12
CA SER A 486 30.51 23.88 -19.28
C SER A 486 31.80 23.04 -19.34
N ASN A 487 32.20 22.70 -20.56
CA ASN A 487 33.54 22.27 -21.01
C ASN A 487 33.92 20.80 -20.80
N ILE A 488 33.49 19.95 -21.75
CA ILE A 488 34.26 18.75 -22.11
C ILE A 488 35.15 19.13 -23.31
N LYS A 489 36.47 19.13 -23.08
CA LYS A 489 37.46 19.11 -24.17
C LYS A 489 37.47 17.71 -24.78
N THR A 490 37.06 17.61 -26.03
CA THR A 490 37.24 16.43 -26.87
C THR A 490 38.74 16.26 -27.17
N ILE A 491 39.32 15.11 -26.80
CA ILE A 491 40.62 14.68 -27.32
C ILE A 491 40.33 13.70 -28.46
N GLU A 492 41.00 13.90 -29.59
CA GLU A 492 40.82 13.20 -30.87
C GLU A 492 41.03 11.69 -30.75
N GLU A 493 40.10 10.93 -31.34
CA GLU A 493 40.13 9.48 -31.42
C GLU A 493 41.10 9.00 -32.51
N LYS A 494 42.01 8.10 -32.15
CA LYS A 494 42.72 7.25 -33.13
C LYS A 494 41.77 6.13 -33.57
N ASN A 495 41.49 6.10 -34.87
CA ASN A 495 40.80 5.02 -35.57
C ASN A 495 41.42 3.64 -35.26
N LEU A 496 40.76 2.86 -34.40
CA LEU A 496 40.80 1.39 -34.49
C LEU A 496 39.55 0.94 -35.24
N SER A 497 39.71 0.05 -36.23
CA SER A 497 38.60 -0.45 -37.07
C SER A 497 37.57 -1.31 -36.32
N THR A 498 37.83 -1.62 -35.04
CA THR A 498 36.93 -2.37 -34.16
C THR A 498 37.05 -1.84 -32.72
N PRO A 499 35.96 -1.39 -32.06
CA PRO A 499 36.03 -0.86 -30.70
C PRO A 499 36.38 -1.95 -29.68
N VAL A 500 37.33 -1.66 -28.81
CA VAL A 500 37.77 -2.55 -27.72
C VAL A 500 36.98 -2.26 -26.47
N ILE A 501 36.30 -3.27 -25.92
CA ILE A 501 35.45 -3.10 -24.74
C ILE A 501 36.01 -3.94 -23.59
N ILE A 502 36.21 -3.30 -22.43
CA ILE A 502 36.73 -3.96 -21.23
C ILE A 502 35.69 -3.84 -20.13
N THR A 503 35.28 -4.95 -19.53
CA THR A 503 34.39 -4.97 -18.36
C THR A 503 35.16 -5.40 -17.12
N ILE A 504 34.97 -4.67 -16.02
CA ILE A 504 35.65 -4.94 -14.74
C ILE A 504 34.60 -5.15 -13.65
N ALA A 505 34.39 -6.41 -13.28
CA ALA A 505 33.71 -6.81 -12.06
C ALA A 505 34.71 -6.86 -10.88
N ARG A 506 34.26 -6.53 -9.66
CA ARG A 506 35.18 -6.24 -8.55
C ARG A 506 34.56 -6.28 -7.17
N GLU A 507 35.29 -6.86 -6.22
CA GLU A 507 34.96 -6.74 -4.80
C GLU A 507 35.22 -5.32 -4.27
N TYR A 508 34.42 -4.89 -3.29
CA TYR A 508 34.68 -3.63 -2.61
C TYR A 508 36.02 -3.71 -1.86
N GLY A 509 36.85 -2.66 -2.01
CA GLY A 509 38.22 -2.64 -1.47
C GLY A 509 39.28 -3.34 -2.33
N SER A 510 38.94 -4.00 -3.45
CA SER A 510 39.96 -4.68 -4.29
C SER A 510 40.82 -3.74 -5.13
N GLY A 511 40.48 -2.45 -5.21
CA GLY A 511 41.16 -1.49 -6.09
C GLY A 511 40.82 -1.64 -7.57
N GLY A 512 39.86 -2.50 -7.94
CA GLY A 512 39.48 -2.69 -9.34
C GLY A 512 39.03 -1.40 -10.05
N ARG A 513 38.44 -0.45 -9.31
CA ARG A 513 38.10 0.89 -9.82
C ARG A 513 39.34 1.69 -10.22
N TYR A 514 40.38 1.64 -9.40
CA TYR A 514 41.63 2.35 -9.64
C TYR A 514 42.44 1.70 -10.77
N ILE A 515 42.50 0.36 -10.80
CA ILE A 515 43.08 -0.40 -11.92
C ILE A 515 42.38 -0.02 -13.24
N GLY A 516 41.04 0.04 -13.26
CA GLY A 516 40.29 0.47 -14.44
C GLY A 516 40.65 1.87 -14.94
N LYS A 517 40.90 2.82 -14.02
CA LYS A 517 41.36 4.17 -14.36
C LYS A 517 42.75 4.17 -15.00
N LEU A 518 43.71 3.46 -14.40
CA LEU A 518 45.07 3.38 -14.94
C LEU A 518 45.12 2.68 -16.30
N VAL A 519 44.31 1.64 -16.51
CA VAL A 519 44.17 0.96 -17.80
C VAL A 519 43.58 1.92 -18.85
N ALA A 520 42.55 2.69 -18.49
CA ALA A 520 41.94 3.68 -19.38
C ALA A 520 42.95 4.75 -19.83
N GLU A 521 43.73 5.28 -18.89
CA GLU A 521 44.79 6.26 -19.16
C GLU A 521 45.88 5.67 -20.07
N LYS A 522 46.32 4.43 -19.80
CA LYS A 522 47.39 3.78 -20.56
C LYS A 522 46.98 3.38 -21.98
N LEU A 523 45.72 3.02 -22.19
CA LEU A 523 45.18 2.64 -23.50
C LEU A 523 44.57 3.82 -24.27
N GLY A 524 44.38 4.97 -23.62
CA GLY A 524 43.75 6.14 -24.23
C GLY A 524 42.26 5.93 -24.54
N ILE A 525 41.55 5.14 -23.73
CA ILE A 525 40.12 4.82 -23.92
C ILE A 525 39.27 5.34 -22.76
N LYS A 526 37.98 5.60 -22.98
CA LYS A 526 37.10 6.21 -21.98
C LYS A 526 36.73 5.24 -20.85
N LEU A 527 36.70 5.74 -19.61
CA LEU A 527 36.25 5.00 -18.42
C LEU A 527 34.82 5.40 -18.04
N TYR A 528 33.92 4.41 -18.00
CA TYR A 528 32.54 4.56 -17.54
C TYR A 528 32.38 3.96 -16.14
N ASP A 529 32.33 4.85 -15.15
CA ASP A 529 32.31 4.49 -13.73
C ASP A 529 31.30 5.32 -12.91
N LYS A 530 31.56 6.60 -12.60
CA LYS A 530 30.63 7.47 -11.84
C LYS A 530 29.77 8.42 -12.70
N ASN A 531 30.21 8.78 -13.91
CA ASN A 531 29.50 9.72 -14.81
C ASN A 531 28.25 9.12 -15.48
N PHE A 532 27.74 8.03 -14.92
CA PHE A 532 26.57 7.27 -15.37
C PHE A 532 25.28 7.80 -14.72
N ILE A 533 25.41 8.39 -13.52
CA ILE A 533 24.30 8.72 -12.63
C ILE A 533 23.46 9.89 -13.18
N GLU A 534 24.08 10.98 -13.64
CA GLU A 534 23.38 12.16 -14.18
C GLU A 534 22.56 11.79 -15.42
N LYS A 535 23.17 11.06 -16.36
CA LYS A 535 22.51 10.64 -17.60
C LYS A 535 21.40 9.62 -17.34
N MET A 536 21.58 8.72 -16.37
CA MET A 536 20.52 7.82 -15.93
C MET A 536 19.41 8.56 -15.16
N ALA A 537 19.72 9.59 -14.39
CA ALA A 537 18.72 10.41 -13.69
C ALA A 537 17.84 11.16 -14.70
N GLU A 538 18.44 11.68 -15.77
CA GLU A 538 17.74 12.34 -16.87
C GLU A 538 16.84 11.35 -17.65
N ASP A 539 17.37 10.19 -18.03
CA ASP A 539 16.64 9.18 -18.83
C ASP A 539 15.53 8.45 -18.05
N THR A 540 15.70 8.24 -16.74
CA THR A 540 14.73 7.51 -15.89
C THR A 540 13.80 8.43 -15.10
N GLY A 541 14.19 9.71 -14.93
CA GLY A 541 13.50 10.65 -14.05
C GLY A 541 13.54 10.26 -12.57
N LEU A 542 14.53 9.44 -12.17
CA LEU A 542 14.86 9.09 -10.78
C LEU A 542 15.88 10.10 -10.21
N SER A 543 15.92 10.29 -8.90
CA SER A 543 16.95 11.15 -8.30
C SER A 543 18.32 10.49 -8.38
N GLU A 544 19.36 11.29 -8.56
CA GLU A 544 20.75 10.83 -8.56
C GLU A 544 21.10 10.06 -7.27
N GLU A 545 20.58 10.51 -6.13
CA GLU A 545 20.73 9.86 -4.84
C GLU A 545 20.05 8.47 -4.80
N TYR A 546 18.85 8.34 -5.38
CA TYR A 546 18.19 7.04 -5.48
C TYR A 546 18.98 6.08 -6.37
N ILE A 547 19.54 6.58 -7.48
CA ILE A 547 20.41 5.80 -8.35
C ILE A 547 21.67 5.41 -7.57
N GLU A 548 22.36 6.32 -6.88
CA GLU A 548 23.58 6.00 -6.12
C GLU A 548 23.34 4.99 -4.98
N GLU A 549 22.17 5.03 -4.34
CA GLU A 549 21.79 4.08 -3.28
C GLU A 549 21.40 2.69 -3.79
N ASN A 550 20.80 2.60 -4.99
CA ASN A 550 20.19 1.36 -5.51
C ASN A 550 20.96 0.74 -6.70
N GLU A 551 21.86 1.49 -7.34
CA GLU A 551 22.73 1.04 -8.41
C GLU A 551 23.68 -0.04 -7.86
N GLN A 552 23.62 -1.23 -8.45
CA GLN A 552 24.43 -2.40 -8.06
C GLN A 552 24.16 -2.96 -6.64
N LYS A 553 23.04 -2.62 -6.00
CA LYS A 553 22.66 -3.12 -4.65
C LYS A 553 21.21 -3.61 -4.62
N ARG A 554 20.92 -4.68 -3.87
CA ARG A 554 19.52 -5.19 -3.70
C ARG A 554 19.31 -5.86 -2.34
N ASN A 555 18.20 -5.53 -1.65
CA ASN A 555 17.85 -6.07 -0.34
C ASN A 555 16.69 -7.10 -0.42
N VAL A 556 16.62 -8.03 0.53
CA VAL A 556 15.61 -9.11 0.56
C VAL A 556 14.20 -8.57 0.87
N LEU A 557 14.10 -7.52 1.67
CA LEU A 557 12.84 -6.83 2.01
C LEU A 557 12.22 -6.06 0.83
N ASP A 558 12.99 -5.77 -0.22
CA ASP A 558 12.48 -5.10 -1.42
C ASP A 558 11.42 -5.96 -2.13
N VAL A 559 11.49 -7.28 -1.96
CA VAL A 559 10.47 -8.24 -2.43
C VAL A 559 9.08 -7.97 -1.86
N PHE A 560 8.99 -7.44 -0.63
CA PHE A 560 7.74 -7.09 0.05
C PHE A 560 7.32 -5.63 -0.17
N ASN A 561 8.24 -4.75 -0.60
CA ASN A 561 7.95 -3.37 -1.01
C ASN A 561 7.39 -3.30 -2.44
N ASN A 562 7.43 -4.42 -3.19
CA ASN A 562 6.96 -4.61 -4.57
C ASN A 562 5.44 -4.49 -4.80
N GLY A 563 4.68 -3.96 -3.84
CA GLY A 563 3.22 -4.00 -3.89
C GLY A 563 2.59 -3.14 -4.98
N TYR A 564 3.24 -2.04 -5.40
CA TYR A 564 2.63 -1.10 -6.34
C TYR A 564 3.31 -1.05 -7.72
N TYR A 565 4.64 -1.02 -7.74
CA TYR A 565 5.44 -1.01 -8.96
C TYR A 565 5.80 -2.43 -9.41
N SER A 566 4.82 -3.33 -9.58
CA SER A 566 5.03 -4.58 -10.36
C SER A 566 4.97 -4.31 -11.89
N GLY A 567 5.56 -3.21 -12.33
CA GLY A 567 6.26 -3.17 -13.61
C GLY A 567 7.72 -3.54 -13.34
N LEU A 568 8.64 -3.27 -14.25
CA LEU A 568 10.04 -3.13 -13.86
C LEU A 568 10.10 -2.26 -12.60
N ASN A 569 10.73 -2.72 -11.51
CA ASN A 569 11.03 -1.86 -10.37
C ASN A 569 11.82 -0.64 -10.88
N ASN A 570 11.85 0.49 -10.19
CA ASN A 570 12.81 1.57 -10.51
C ASN A 570 14.24 1.00 -10.61
N ALA A 571 14.58 -0.03 -9.82
CA ALA A 571 15.85 -0.75 -9.94
C ALA A 571 15.94 -1.66 -11.19
N ASP A 572 14.84 -2.26 -11.65
CA ASP A 572 14.84 -3.08 -12.88
C ASP A 572 14.76 -2.21 -14.15
N GLU A 573 14.07 -1.07 -14.09
CA GLU A 573 14.02 -0.04 -15.14
C GLU A 573 15.38 0.66 -15.23
N LEU A 574 15.98 0.98 -14.08
CA LEU A 574 17.38 1.42 -14.00
C LEU A 574 18.29 0.36 -14.63
N PHE A 575 18.18 -0.92 -14.25
CA PHE A 575 19.00 -1.99 -14.84
C PHE A 575 18.82 -2.13 -16.36
N ILE A 576 17.58 -1.99 -16.87
CA ILE A 576 17.33 -2.03 -18.32
C ILE A 576 17.94 -0.81 -19.00
N LYS A 577 17.80 0.38 -18.43
CA LYS A 577 18.40 1.61 -18.98
C LYS A 577 19.92 1.58 -18.92
N GLU A 578 20.49 1.05 -17.84
CA GLU A 578 21.92 0.75 -17.72
C GLU A 578 22.35 -0.23 -18.82
N SER A 579 21.59 -1.30 -19.05
CA SER A 579 21.87 -2.29 -20.09
C SER A 579 21.79 -1.72 -21.50
N GLU A 580 20.78 -0.90 -21.80
CA GLU A 580 20.65 -0.17 -23.06
C GLU A 580 21.84 0.76 -23.28
N PHE A 581 22.22 1.52 -22.26
CA PHE A 581 23.35 2.44 -22.32
C PHE A 581 24.70 1.71 -22.48
N ILE A 582 24.93 0.64 -21.72
CA ILE A 582 26.12 -0.21 -21.82
C ILE A 582 26.27 -0.75 -23.24
N LYS A 583 25.18 -1.26 -23.85
CA LYS A 583 25.19 -1.76 -25.23
C LYS A 583 25.43 -0.65 -26.25
N LYS A 584 24.87 0.53 -26.02
CA LYS A 584 25.06 1.70 -26.90
C LYS A 584 26.53 2.14 -26.91
N VAL A 585 27.10 2.42 -25.74
CA VAL A 585 28.51 2.86 -25.63
C VAL A 585 29.47 1.82 -26.19
N ALA A 586 29.23 0.54 -25.89
CA ALA A 586 30.01 -0.56 -26.45
C ALA A 586 29.93 -0.67 -28.00
N GLY A 587 28.87 -0.14 -28.63
CA GLY A 587 28.72 -0.10 -30.08
C GLY A 587 29.32 1.14 -30.75
N GLU A 588 29.54 2.23 -30.00
CA GLU A 588 29.95 3.52 -30.55
C GLU A 588 31.47 3.76 -30.41
N GLU A 589 32.09 3.32 -29.32
CA GLU A 589 33.49 3.66 -29.00
C GLU A 589 34.20 2.61 -28.14
N SER A 590 35.55 2.68 -28.11
CA SER A 590 36.35 1.85 -27.20
C SER A 590 36.23 2.37 -25.76
N CYS A 591 35.89 1.48 -24.82
CA CYS A 591 35.54 1.88 -23.46
C CYS A 591 35.84 0.82 -22.40
N ILE A 592 35.98 1.28 -21.15
CA ILE A 592 36.07 0.44 -19.95
C ILE A 592 34.83 0.67 -19.08
N ILE A 593 34.12 -0.39 -18.73
CA ILE A 593 32.90 -0.34 -17.91
C ILE A 593 33.15 -1.09 -16.59
N VAL A 594 32.97 -0.38 -15.48
CA VAL A 594 33.26 -0.92 -14.14
C VAL A 594 31.97 -1.26 -13.38
N GLY A 595 31.61 -2.54 -13.31
CA GLY A 595 30.44 -3.04 -12.60
C GLY A 595 29.17 -3.23 -13.45
N ARG A 596 27.99 -2.99 -12.84
CA ARG A 596 26.66 -2.99 -13.49
C ARG A 596 26.27 -4.27 -14.23
N CYS A 597 26.84 -5.42 -13.85
CA CYS A 597 26.70 -6.68 -14.58
C CYS A 597 27.08 -6.56 -16.07
N ALA A 598 27.98 -5.61 -16.42
CA ALA A 598 28.36 -5.33 -17.81
C ALA A 598 28.94 -6.57 -18.52
N ASP A 599 29.64 -7.42 -17.76
CA ASP A 599 30.17 -8.70 -18.21
C ASP A 599 29.06 -9.65 -18.72
N PHE A 600 27.92 -9.68 -18.04
CA PHE A 600 26.76 -10.47 -18.47
C PHE A 600 25.96 -9.76 -19.58
N ILE A 601 25.79 -8.45 -19.49
CA ILE A 601 25.06 -7.64 -20.49
C ILE A 601 25.71 -7.74 -21.87
N LEU A 602 27.04 -7.80 -21.91
CA LEU A 602 27.86 -7.89 -23.12
C LEU A 602 28.35 -9.32 -23.41
N LYS A 603 27.73 -10.36 -22.83
CA LYS A 603 28.17 -11.75 -22.97
C LYS A 603 28.28 -12.25 -24.42
N ASP A 604 27.43 -11.72 -25.30
CA ASP A 604 27.35 -12.10 -26.72
C ASP A 604 28.28 -11.24 -27.60
N ASN A 605 28.95 -10.22 -27.04
CA ASN A 605 29.87 -9.37 -27.76
C ASN A 605 31.29 -9.98 -27.75
N LYS A 606 31.72 -10.49 -28.92
CA LYS A 606 33.02 -11.16 -29.09
C LYS A 606 34.23 -10.26 -28.80
N ASN A 607 34.06 -8.95 -28.93
CA ASN A 607 35.13 -7.96 -28.72
C ASN A 607 35.20 -7.45 -27.28
N THR A 608 34.41 -8.02 -26.36
CA THR A 608 34.45 -7.69 -24.94
C THR A 608 35.47 -8.58 -24.20
N ILE A 609 36.26 -7.97 -23.32
CA ILE A 609 37.14 -8.68 -22.37
C ILE A 609 36.53 -8.55 -20.98
N LYS A 610 36.31 -9.68 -20.30
CA LYS A 610 35.63 -9.77 -19.01
C LYS A 610 36.63 -10.06 -17.91
N ILE A 611 36.76 -9.13 -16.96
CA ILE A 611 37.78 -9.19 -15.91
C ILE A 611 37.11 -9.16 -14.55
N PHE A 612 37.54 -10.03 -13.64
CA PHE A 612 37.16 -9.97 -12.23
C PHE A 612 38.36 -9.63 -11.36
N ILE A 613 38.25 -8.62 -10.49
CA ILE A 613 39.32 -8.20 -9.59
C ILE A 613 38.93 -8.45 -8.13
N ASN A 614 39.68 -9.35 -7.49
CA ASN A 614 39.50 -9.72 -6.08
C ASN A 614 40.75 -9.41 -5.26
N ASN A 615 40.60 -9.58 -3.94
CA ASN A 615 41.69 -9.37 -2.98
C ASN A 615 41.47 -10.11 -1.67
N SER A 616 42.53 -10.26 -0.86
CA SER A 616 42.37 -10.76 0.51
C SER A 616 41.55 -9.80 1.38
N MET A 617 40.84 -10.32 2.39
CA MET A 617 40.06 -9.48 3.31
C MET A 617 40.96 -8.50 4.08
N GLU A 618 42.13 -8.97 4.49
CA GLU A 618 43.12 -8.17 5.22
C GLU A 618 43.54 -6.92 4.41
N ASN A 619 43.89 -7.09 3.13
CA ASN A 619 44.28 -5.94 2.30
C ASN A 619 43.10 -5.06 1.86
N LYS A 620 41.86 -5.60 1.75
CA LYS A 620 40.67 -4.76 1.56
C LYS A 620 40.46 -3.83 2.75
N VAL A 621 40.60 -4.36 3.97
CA VAL A 621 40.49 -3.57 5.20
C VAL A 621 41.64 -2.57 5.29
N LYS A 622 42.89 -2.99 5.03
CA LYS A 622 44.05 -2.09 4.98
C LYS A 622 43.83 -0.91 4.03
N ARG A 623 43.36 -1.20 2.81
CA ARG A 623 43.05 -0.16 1.82
C ARG A 623 41.87 0.71 2.24
N ALA A 624 40.84 0.14 2.86
CA ALA A 624 39.71 0.88 3.44
C ALA A 624 40.14 1.82 4.57
N THR A 625 41.08 1.39 5.42
CA THR A 625 41.62 2.21 6.51
C THR A 625 42.57 3.29 6.01
N GLU A 626 43.43 2.98 5.04
CA GLU A 626 44.46 3.89 4.53
C GLU A 626 43.90 4.97 3.59
N PHE A 627 43.04 4.59 2.64
CA PHE A 627 42.56 5.50 1.60
C PHE A 627 41.18 6.08 1.87
N TYR A 628 40.36 5.42 2.70
CA TYR A 628 39.00 5.87 3.02
C TYR A 628 38.83 6.26 4.50
N HIS A 629 39.93 6.24 5.29
CA HIS A 629 39.97 6.62 6.70
C HIS A 629 38.90 5.91 7.57
N MET A 630 38.50 4.70 7.20
CA MET A 630 37.54 3.93 7.97
C MET A 630 38.18 3.32 9.23
N ASN A 631 37.39 3.15 10.28
CA ASN A 631 37.79 2.31 11.40
C ASN A 631 37.85 0.83 10.96
N LYS A 632 38.88 0.09 11.40
CA LYS A 632 39.14 -1.31 11.03
C LYS A 632 37.93 -2.23 11.21
N GLU A 633 37.23 -2.15 12.35
CA GLU A 633 36.06 -2.99 12.64
C GLU A 633 34.83 -2.60 11.80
N LYS A 634 34.69 -1.31 11.48
CA LYS A 634 33.62 -0.84 10.59
C LYS A 634 33.88 -1.24 9.14
N ALA A 635 35.13 -1.14 8.69
CA ALA A 635 35.54 -1.46 7.33
C ALA A 635 35.19 -2.90 6.94
N GLU A 636 35.49 -3.88 7.80
CA GLU A 636 35.24 -5.29 7.50
C GLU A 636 33.73 -5.60 7.36
N LYS A 637 32.90 -5.05 8.26
CA LYS A 637 31.44 -5.18 8.19
C LYS A 637 30.88 -4.52 6.93
N GLU A 638 31.34 -3.32 6.61
CA GLU A 638 30.88 -2.56 5.44
C GLU A 638 31.27 -3.24 4.12
N ILE A 639 32.52 -3.71 3.99
CA ILE A 639 32.99 -4.52 2.85
C ILE A 639 32.08 -5.75 2.66
N SER A 640 31.77 -6.46 3.75
CA SER A 640 30.94 -7.67 3.72
C SER A 640 29.50 -7.35 3.28
N ILE A 641 28.91 -6.28 3.80
CA ILE A 641 27.55 -5.84 3.44
C ILE A 641 27.49 -5.45 1.95
N ILE A 642 28.42 -4.62 1.47
CA ILE A 642 28.43 -4.16 0.08
C ILE A 642 28.63 -5.33 -0.88
N ASN A 643 29.57 -6.23 -0.60
CA ASN A 643 29.82 -7.40 -1.45
C ASN A 643 28.60 -8.34 -1.47
N LYS A 644 27.90 -8.52 -0.35
CA LYS A 644 26.66 -9.30 -0.29
C LYS A 644 25.54 -8.65 -1.12
N LEU A 645 25.38 -7.33 -1.05
CA LEU A 645 24.41 -6.59 -1.85
C LEU A 645 24.70 -6.70 -3.35
N ARG A 646 25.98 -6.62 -3.76
CA ARG A 646 26.41 -6.83 -5.15
C ARG A 646 26.16 -8.26 -5.62
N ALA A 647 26.49 -9.25 -4.81
CA ALA A 647 26.24 -10.66 -5.11
C ALA A 647 24.73 -10.94 -5.30
N ASN A 648 23.88 -10.38 -4.42
CA ASN A 648 22.43 -10.50 -4.54
C ASN A 648 21.89 -9.84 -5.81
N HIS A 649 22.37 -8.62 -6.12
CA HIS A 649 22.00 -7.89 -7.32
C HIS A 649 22.39 -8.68 -8.58
N TYR A 650 23.65 -9.15 -8.65
CA TYR A 650 24.15 -9.94 -9.77
C TYR A 650 23.37 -11.25 -9.94
N LYS A 651 23.16 -12.00 -8.85
CA LYS A 651 22.38 -13.25 -8.89
C LYS A 651 20.94 -13.04 -9.35
N TYR A 652 20.31 -11.94 -8.96
CA TYR A 652 18.94 -11.65 -9.37
C TYR A 652 18.82 -11.41 -10.88
N TYR A 653 19.73 -10.62 -11.48
CA TYR A 653 19.63 -10.26 -12.90
C TYR A 653 20.27 -11.27 -13.85
N THR A 654 21.25 -12.05 -13.39
CA THR A 654 22.01 -12.98 -14.23
C THR A 654 21.69 -14.44 -13.96
N GLU A 655 21.03 -14.75 -12.82
CA GLU A 655 20.85 -16.11 -12.27
C GLU A 655 22.17 -16.84 -11.97
N LYS A 656 23.32 -16.17 -12.07
CA LYS A 656 24.66 -16.74 -11.83
C LYS A 656 25.26 -16.30 -10.51
N ASP A 657 26.22 -17.07 -10.01
CA ASP A 657 27.05 -16.62 -8.90
C ASP A 657 28.06 -15.57 -9.39
N TRP A 658 28.14 -14.45 -8.69
CA TRP A 658 29.02 -13.33 -9.03
C TRP A 658 30.50 -13.69 -8.96
N LYS A 659 30.88 -14.62 -8.08
CA LYS A 659 32.28 -15.02 -7.85
C LYS A 659 32.74 -16.18 -8.72
N GLU A 660 31.84 -16.73 -9.54
CA GLU A 660 32.12 -17.86 -10.41
C GLU A 660 33.16 -17.49 -11.50
N PRO A 661 34.38 -18.09 -11.50
CA PRO A 661 35.44 -17.71 -12.43
C PRO A 661 35.07 -17.89 -13.90
N SER A 662 34.20 -18.87 -14.22
CA SER A 662 33.75 -19.14 -15.59
C SER A 662 32.93 -18.01 -16.23
N ASN A 663 32.54 -16.98 -15.48
CA ASN A 663 31.92 -15.77 -16.02
C ASN A 663 32.92 -14.82 -16.71
N TYR A 664 34.21 -14.94 -16.39
CA TYR A 664 35.25 -13.97 -16.75
C TYR A 664 36.35 -14.63 -17.58
N ASP A 665 36.97 -13.84 -18.46
CA ASP A 665 38.12 -14.30 -19.24
C ASP A 665 39.39 -14.35 -18.37
N ILE A 666 39.47 -13.47 -17.37
CA ILE A 666 40.55 -13.47 -16.38
C ILE A 666 40.07 -13.00 -15.00
N CYS A 667 40.52 -13.70 -13.96
CA CYS A 667 40.37 -13.30 -12.57
C CYS A 667 41.74 -12.88 -12.02
N ILE A 668 41.84 -11.64 -11.53
CA ILE A 668 43.08 -11.04 -11.05
C ILE A 668 42.98 -10.85 -9.53
N ASN A 669 43.93 -11.42 -8.81
CA ASN A 669 44.16 -11.10 -7.41
C ASN A 669 45.16 -9.94 -7.32
N SER A 670 44.66 -8.75 -6.99
CA SER A 670 45.47 -7.53 -7.01
C SER A 670 46.56 -7.49 -5.93
N ASP A 671 46.44 -8.29 -4.88
CA ASP A 671 47.48 -8.42 -3.84
C ASP A 671 48.67 -9.23 -4.33
N ALA A 672 48.39 -10.32 -5.03
CA ALA A 672 49.40 -11.29 -5.43
C ALA A 672 50.38 -10.71 -6.45
N ILE A 673 49.88 -9.87 -7.36
CA ILE A 673 50.69 -9.30 -8.44
C ILE A 673 50.93 -7.80 -8.29
N GLY A 674 50.16 -7.08 -7.48
CA GLY A 674 50.24 -5.63 -7.36
C GLY A 674 49.45 -4.88 -8.45
N ILE A 675 49.11 -3.61 -8.18
CA ILE A 675 48.25 -2.79 -9.06
C ILE A 675 48.90 -2.59 -10.44
N ASP A 676 50.18 -2.20 -10.49
CA ASP A 676 50.85 -1.90 -11.76
C ASP A 676 50.99 -3.13 -12.66
N ASN A 677 51.28 -4.29 -12.08
CA ASN A 677 51.33 -5.54 -12.84
C ASN A 677 49.94 -5.98 -13.28
N ALA A 678 48.89 -5.74 -12.49
CA ALA A 678 47.51 -5.97 -12.92
C ALA A 678 47.14 -5.07 -14.11
N VAL A 679 47.53 -3.80 -14.10
CA VAL A 679 47.33 -2.86 -15.22
C VAL A 679 48.09 -3.35 -16.46
N ASN A 680 49.37 -3.71 -16.32
CA ASN A 680 50.19 -4.22 -17.42
C ASN A 680 49.59 -5.49 -18.04
N LEU A 681 49.17 -6.44 -17.19
CA LEU A 681 48.54 -7.68 -17.63
C LEU A 681 47.27 -7.44 -18.43
N ILE A 682 46.41 -6.51 -17.98
CA ILE A 682 45.18 -6.15 -18.70
C ILE A 682 45.53 -5.54 -20.07
N CYS A 683 46.48 -4.60 -20.11
CA CYS A 683 46.92 -3.98 -21.36
C CYS A 683 47.52 -5.02 -22.33
N ASP A 684 48.31 -5.98 -21.84
CA ASP A 684 48.92 -7.03 -22.67
C ASP A 684 47.86 -7.96 -23.27
N ILE A 685 46.83 -8.32 -22.49
CA ILE A 685 45.69 -9.12 -22.97
C ILE A 685 44.93 -8.36 -24.06
N VAL A 686 44.68 -7.06 -23.85
CA VAL A 686 44.03 -6.19 -24.83
C VAL A 686 44.83 -6.13 -26.13
N ASN A 687 46.14 -5.86 -26.03
CA ASN A 687 47.02 -5.77 -27.20
C ASN A 687 47.08 -7.09 -27.98
N LYS A 688 47.17 -8.24 -27.29
CA LYS A 688 47.13 -9.56 -27.95
C LYS A 688 45.79 -9.85 -28.63
N LYS A 689 44.68 -9.38 -28.06
CA LYS A 689 43.35 -9.56 -28.66
C LYS A 689 43.14 -8.66 -29.88
N ILE A 690 43.67 -7.44 -29.86
CA ILE A 690 43.66 -6.52 -31.02
C ILE A 690 44.46 -7.10 -32.20
N VAL A 691 45.57 -7.81 -31.94
CA VAL A 691 46.41 -8.42 -32.97
C VAL A 691 45.77 -9.69 -33.60
N ASN A 692 44.79 -10.29 -32.93
CA ASN A 692 44.10 -11.53 -33.36
C ASN A 692 42.69 -11.29 -33.94
N ILE A 693 42.28 -10.03 -34.10
CA ILE A 693 41.06 -9.59 -34.81
C ILE A 693 41.50 -8.98 -36.14
#